data_AF-A0AAV1UCE9-F1
#
_entry.id   AF-A0AAV1UCE9-F1
#
_cell.length_a   1.000
_cell.length_b   1.000
_cell.length_c   1.000
_cell.angle_alpha   90.00
_cell.angle_beta   90.00
_cell.angle_gamma   90.00
#
_symmetry.space_group_name_H-M   'P 1'
#
loop_
_entity.id
_entity.type
_entity.pdbx_description
1 polymer ?
#
loop_
_entity_poly.entity_id
_entity_poly.type
_entity_poly.pdbx_seq_one_letter_code
_entity_poly.pdbx_strand_id
1 'polypeptide(L)'
;MPFDDHDLPRRRDILSLFEAAETDEHFLRDAFRVLRTPVLRQFSTPAHRNCLLAFLFAPALSSVFAVQELQGLHSTLFLTEETLARLFVEWYFSLPLGVVLALPPPSSSSSLQRWLQPYFVITDAETAIGQEEDDAEASYMPTENHLFRLRNCHPSVVEIFDSCCKTPKLFHAFVLSAHCAWSEKQSAKHAEEATFGKYSSVACGARWAILQDCIAKTMHLSFRLGKAGRLSVDAVEHVDDVMQSVAVMQLNDGHEAGEDDAAVQLPKDRAKVEVDDDGTDRWVATMEDCRKATHMQDWTAVLCAYPQLSNKDALCCFRVEALCTAWNAERSDMRQLERALLELDCVESLRLKAAMAAYIWERYIRVHVATLVTFWEESAAGKKPQRGLQPQVARRFFGIIRNLLVMLLISVQTVSTVRAVPSVDDAIDVDDAESEGAESYDDDNEPPIAEYKMKSLTQPLRWRLPVIDLTVVFQRHWPPLYETSVLMQALQSFKLDTASALRIADHISLITLLDSFAATAVTPISIVKLFSNHGRNLCCPGSFQMGQPLVQPSAEEVTSISQNRVRLSKELLRYDETLGFALAESFGLSLEVIREEHVIFLYQSGLDERADLAVEKLRRPDRLVLKLAAIARARLSLILRRMKTEAEYAVLMSMLPADVFAWVLSDTQPPLVADPLVEKLDLTPSLTSTHYLLLKCLAMIAPRGEEFEKVSAMSALVKDVISQVKLHS
;
A
#
# COMPACT_ATOMS: atom_id res chain seq x y z
N MET A 1 49.91 20.20 15.44
CA MET A 1 49.52 21.52 14.91
C MET A 1 49.06 21.34 13.47
N PRO A 2 47.76 21.52 13.18
CA PRO A 2 47.28 21.69 11.82
C PRO A 2 46.50 23.02 11.71
N PHE A 3 47.18 24.09 11.30
CA PHE A 3 46.55 25.36 10.90
C PHE A 3 47.31 25.92 9.68
N ASP A 4 47.36 25.13 8.60
CA ASP A 4 47.86 25.56 7.29
C ASP A 4 46.74 25.42 6.24
N ASP A 5 45.56 25.95 6.56
CA ASP A 5 44.49 26.14 5.56
C ASP A 5 44.44 27.62 5.18
N HIS A 6 44.70 27.92 3.90
CA HIS A 6 44.90 29.29 3.40
C HIS A 6 43.60 30.09 3.22
N ASP A 7 42.43 29.45 3.38
CA ASP A 7 41.11 30.04 3.12
C ASP A 7 40.34 30.48 4.38
N LEU A 8 40.89 30.28 5.59
CA LEU A 8 40.30 30.77 6.84
C LEU A 8 40.94 32.12 7.25
N PRO A 9 40.15 33.18 7.47
CA PRO A 9 40.69 34.49 7.84
C PRO A 9 41.45 34.42 9.17
N ARG A 10 42.67 34.96 9.21
CA ARG A 10 43.55 34.86 10.39
C ARG A 10 42.98 35.71 11.53
N ARG A 11 43.19 35.29 12.78
CA ARG A 11 42.81 36.03 14.01
C ARG A 11 43.24 37.51 13.96
N ARG A 12 44.39 37.81 13.36
CA ARG A 12 44.89 39.17 13.16
C ARG A 12 44.06 40.00 12.18
N ASP A 13 43.52 39.38 11.14
CA ASP A 13 42.73 40.07 10.12
C ASP A 13 41.32 40.37 10.65
N ILE A 14 40.75 39.45 11.43
CA ILE A 14 39.49 39.65 12.16
C ILE A 14 39.65 40.75 13.22
N LEU A 15 40.73 40.74 14.00
CA LEU A 15 41.00 41.79 15.00
C LEU A 15 41.32 43.14 14.36
N SER A 16 41.96 43.19 13.19
CA SER A 16 42.21 44.44 12.46
C SER A 16 40.93 45.11 11.91
N LEU A 17 39.89 44.30 11.63
CA LEU A 17 38.56 44.82 11.31
C LEU A 17 37.85 45.41 12.54
N PHE A 18 38.20 44.97 13.74
CA PHE A 18 37.69 45.51 15.02
C PHE A 18 38.49 46.74 15.50
N GLU A 19 39.81 46.74 15.39
CA GLU A 19 40.66 47.88 15.79
C GLU A 19 40.43 49.13 14.93
N ALA A 20 40.04 48.99 13.66
CA ALA A 20 39.68 50.12 12.81
C ALA A 20 38.27 50.69 13.10
N ALA A 21 37.43 49.96 13.83
CA ALA A 21 36.02 50.28 14.07
C ALA A 21 35.71 50.65 15.53
N GLU A 22 36.73 50.79 16.37
CA GLU A 22 36.62 50.97 17.83
C GLU A 22 36.11 52.36 18.28
N THR A 23 35.83 53.28 17.35
CA THR A 23 35.55 54.70 17.71
C THR A 23 34.15 55.20 17.39
N ASP A 24 33.24 54.40 16.85
CA ASP A 24 31.89 54.90 16.54
C ASP A 24 30.77 53.98 17.06
N GLU A 25 30.35 54.23 18.30
CA GLU A 25 29.15 53.61 18.91
C GLU A 25 27.89 53.80 18.04
N HIS A 26 27.83 54.85 17.19
CA HIS A 26 26.72 55.03 16.26
C HIS A 26 26.77 54.02 15.11
N PHE A 27 27.94 53.66 14.59
CA PHE A 27 28.07 52.64 13.55
C PHE A 27 27.62 51.26 14.03
N LEU A 28 28.03 50.86 15.25
CA LEU A 28 27.56 49.61 15.86
C LEU A 28 26.05 49.68 16.14
N ARG A 29 25.52 50.79 16.70
CA ARG A 29 24.08 50.95 16.92
C ARG A 29 23.27 50.97 15.63
N ASP A 30 23.77 51.56 14.55
CA ASP A 30 23.08 51.62 13.27
C ASP A 30 23.19 50.29 12.52
N ALA A 31 24.34 49.60 12.58
CA ALA A 31 24.49 48.22 12.08
C ALA A 31 23.57 47.26 12.85
N PHE A 32 23.50 47.36 14.18
CA PHE A 32 22.61 46.55 15.03
C PHE A 32 21.13 46.96 14.94
N ARG A 33 20.80 48.22 14.64
CA ARG A 33 19.43 48.67 14.30
C ARG A 33 18.98 48.11 12.95
N VAL A 34 19.86 48.06 11.96
CA VAL A 34 19.61 47.41 10.66
C VAL A 34 19.44 45.89 10.84
N LEU A 35 20.10 45.27 11.82
CA LEU A 35 19.94 43.85 12.17
C LEU A 35 18.64 43.54 12.95
N ARG A 36 17.92 44.54 13.49
CA ARG A 36 16.81 44.32 14.42
C ARG A 36 15.53 43.75 13.81
N THR A 37 15.36 43.74 12.48
CA THR A 37 14.33 43.05 11.65
C THR A 37 14.39 43.67 10.25
N PRO A 38 14.35 43.00 9.07
CA PRO A 38 14.27 41.59 8.64
C PRO A 38 15.47 41.20 7.71
N VAL A 39 16.69 41.63 8.02
CA VAL A 39 17.83 41.57 7.07
C VAL A 39 18.45 40.17 6.91
N LEU A 40 18.29 39.27 7.89
CA LEU A 40 18.69 37.85 7.71
C LEU A 40 17.94 37.14 6.56
N ARG A 41 16.78 37.67 6.14
CA ARG A 41 16.07 37.22 4.91
C ARG A 41 16.48 38.00 3.65
N GLN A 42 17.13 39.17 3.77
CA GLN A 42 17.47 40.07 2.65
C GLN A 42 18.93 39.95 2.16
N PHE A 43 19.81 39.22 2.84
CA PHE A 43 21.09 38.80 2.24
C PHE A 43 20.82 37.70 1.21
N SER A 44 20.59 38.14 -0.03
CA SER A 44 20.06 37.35 -1.16
C SER A 44 21.02 36.29 -1.73
N THR A 45 22.25 36.17 -1.22
CA THR A 45 23.21 35.16 -1.70
C THR A 45 23.74 34.28 -0.57
N PRO A 46 23.91 32.97 -0.79
CA PRO A 46 24.40 32.02 0.21
C PRO A 46 25.78 32.39 0.79
N ALA A 47 26.65 33.05 0.03
CA ALA A 47 27.98 33.45 0.47
C ALA A 47 27.94 34.47 1.64
N HIS A 48 27.17 35.54 1.51
CA HIS A 48 27.03 36.56 2.57
C HIS A 48 26.42 35.99 3.86
N ARG A 49 25.47 35.06 3.72
CA ARG A 49 24.87 34.35 4.85
C ARG A 49 25.92 33.47 5.56
N ASN A 50 26.74 32.74 4.81
CA ASN A 50 27.82 31.94 5.37
C ASN A 50 28.90 32.79 6.07
N CYS A 51 29.26 33.94 5.51
CA CYS A 51 30.20 34.88 6.15
C CYS A 51 29.65 35.42 7.48
N LEU A 52 28.36 35.78 7.52
CA LEU A 52 27.72 36.26 8.75
C LEU A 52 27.66 35.17 9.83
N LEU A 53 27.31 33.95 9.43
CA LEU A 53 27.30 32.79 10.32
C LEU A 53 28.72 32.48 10.85
N ALA A 54 29.72 32.52 9.98
CA ALA A 54 31.11 32.35 10.38
C ALA A 54 31.57 33.46 11.35
N PHE A 55 31.20 34.72 11.11
CA PHE A 55 31.48 35.82 12.02
C PHE A 55 30.87 35.59 13.42
N LEU A 56 29.62 35.11 13.47
CA LEU A 56 28.89 34.91 14.72
C LEU A 56 29.33 33.68 15.52
N PHE A 57 30.00 32.69 14.91
CA PHE A 57 30.27 31.41 15.60
C PHE A 57 31.66 30.80 15.38
N ALA A 58 32.42 31.18 14.34
CA ALA A 58 33.78 30.66 14.13
C ALA A 58 34.72 30.86 15.33
N PRO A 59 34.63 31.95 16.13
CA PRO A 59 35.43 32.08 17.34
C PRO A 59 35.23 30.91 18.34
N ALA A 60 34.06 30.25 18.35
CA ALA A 60 33.79 29.07 19.17
C ALA A 60 34.65 27.85 18.80
N LEU A 61 35.24 27.81 17.60
CA LEU A 61 36.19 26.76 17.18
C LEU A 61 37.64 27.10 17.50
N SER A 62 37.94 28.35 17.88
CA SER A 62 39.30 28.88 17.86
C SER A 62 40.01 28.84 19.22
N SER A 63 39.45 29.54 20.22
CA SER A 63 40.08 29.69 21.53
C SER A 63 39.05 30.02 22.58
N VAL A 64 39.29 29.51 23.78
CA VAL A 64 38.40 29.65 24.92
C VAL A 64 38.28 31.10 25.42
N PHE A 65 39.29 31.92 25.16
CA PHE A 65 39.28 33.35 25.51
C PHE A 65 38.36 34.15 24.58
N ALA A 66 38.30 33.77 23.29
CA ALA A 66 37.43 34.44 22.32
C ALA A 66 35.94 34.18 22.58
N VAL A 67 35.60 33.13 23.33
CA VAL A 67 34.21 32.78 23.66
C VAL A 67 33.57 33.79 24.61
N GLN A 68 34.33 34.35 25.56
CA GLN A 68 33.82 35.37 26.49
C GLN A 68 33.49 36.67 25.76
N GLU A 69 34.36 37.10 24.86
CA GLU A 69 34.13 38.25 23.97
C GLU A 69 32.94 37.99 23.04
N LEU A 70 32.82 36.76 22.52
CA LEU A 70 31.70 36.35 21.67
C LEU A 70 30.36 36.37 22.42
N GLN A 71 30.32 35.91 23.67
CA GLN A 71 29.11 35.96 24.50
C GLN A 71 28.72 37.42 24.85
N GLY A 72 29.71 38.30 25.04
CA GLY A 72 29.48 39.75 25.12
C GLY A 72 28.90 40.34 23.83
N LEU A 73 29.40 39.90 22.67
CA LEU A 73 28.84 40.29 21.37
C LEU A 73 27.42 39.76 21.17
N HIS A 74 27.14 38.51 21.54
CA HIS A 74 25.81 37.91 21.45
C HIS A 74 24.79 38.61 22.35
N SER A 75 25.19 39.01 23.56
CA SER A 75 24.30 39.75 24.48
C SER A 75 24.02 41.19 24.02
N THR A 76 24.97 41.82 23.32
CA THR A 76 24.77 43.16 22.71
C THR A 76 23.95 43.13 21.42
N LEU A 77 23.87 41.96 20.76
CA LEU A 77 23.22 41.76 19.47
C LEU A 77 21.66 41.82 19.48
N PHE A 78 20.99 41.99 20.62
CA PHE A 78 19.52 41.95 20.75
C PHE A 78 18.83 40.72 20.12
N LEU A 79 19.56 39.64 19.89
CA LEU A 79 19.01 38.37 19.41
C LEU A 79 18.57 37.55 20.62
N THR A 80 17.42 36.89 20.51
CA THR A 80 16.99 35.94 21.53
C THR A 80 17.91 34.72 21.51
N GLU A 81 18.06 34.06 22.66
CA GLU A 81 18.85 32.83 22.77
C GLU A 81 18.40 31.74 21.79
N GLU A 82 17.09 31.63 21.55
CA GLU A 82 16.51 30.72 20.56
C GLU A 82 16.96 31.06 19.12
N THR A 83 17.05 32.35 18.79
CA THR A 83 17.50 32.80 17.47
C THR A 83 18.98 32.49 17.28
N LEU A 84 19.79 32.70 18.32
CA LEU A 84 21.21 32.37 18.32
C LEU A 84 21.43 30.86 18.18
N ALA A 85 20.66 30.03 18.88
CA ALA A 85 20.72 28.57 18.78
C ALA A 85 20.40 28.08 17.36
N ARG A 86 19.37 28.63 16.72
CA ARG A 86 19.01 28.27 15.34
C ARG A 86 20.10 28.65 14.34
N LEU A 87 20.67 29.85 14.46
CA LEU A 87 21.77 30.30 13.60
C LEU A 87 23.04 29.48 13.85
N PHE A 88 23.31 29.11 15.10
CA PHE A 88 24.42 28.22 15.46
C PHE A 88 24.27 26.85 14.82
N VAL A 89 23.08 26.24 14.93
CA VAL A 89 22.77 24.94 14.32
C VAL A 89 23.03 24.99 12.80
N GLU A 90 22.51 26.02 12.13
CA GLU A 90 22.70 26.21 10.69
C GLU A 90 24.19 26.30 10.33
N TRP A 91 24.94 27.11 11.06
CA TRP A 91 26.38 27.24 10.87
C TRP A 91 27.14 25.94 11.15
N TYR A 92 26.87 25.29 12.29
CA TYR A 92 27.58 24.10 12.73
C TYR A 92 27.39 22.94 11.75
N PHE A 93 26.14 22.71 11.31
CA PHE A 93 25.88 21.69 10.29
C PHE A 93 26.39 22.10 8.90
N SER A 94 26.75 23.36 8.65
CA SER A 94 27.42 23.76 7.40
C SER A 94 28.93 23.42 7.37
N LEU A 95 29.54 23.16 8.53
CA LEU A 95 30.98 22.92 8.64
C LEU A 95 31.44 21.65 7.89
N PRO A 96 32.66 21.64 7.32
CA PRO A 96 33.27 20.43 6.80
C PRO A 96 33.43 19.36 7.88
N LEU A 97 33.23 18.08 7.53
CA LEU A 97 33.33 16.97 8.49
C LEU A 97 34.70 16.91 9.18
N GLY A 98 35.78 17.20 8.44
CA GLY A 98 37.14 17.22 9.01
C GLY A 98 37.31 18.25 10.14
N VAL A 99 36.63 19.41 10.04
CA VAL A 99 36.65 20.43 11.10
C VAL A 99 35.92 19.94 12.34
N VAL A 100 34.78 19.26 12.16
CA VAL A 100 33.98 18.74 13.27
C VAL A 100 34.65 17.58 13.98
N LEU A 101 35.29 16.65 13.24
CA LEU A 101 36.04 15.55 13.85
C LEU A 101 37.36 16.02 14.50
N ALA A 102 37.88 17.17 14.11
CA ALA A 102 39.05 17.80 14.74
C ALA A 102 38.72 18.56 16.02
N LEU A 103 37.43 18.69 16.39
CA LEU A 103 37.04 19.32 17.63
C LEU A 103 37.60 18.56 18.84
N PRO A 104 38.14 19.26 19.85
CA PRO A 104 38.61 18.60 21.05
C PRO A 104 37.43 17.96 21.80
N PRO A 105 37.67 16.82 22.48
CA PRO A 105 36.63 16.16 23.28
C PRO A 105 36.07 17.12 24.34
N PRO A 106 34.82 16.90 24.80
CA PRO A 106 34.16 17.80 25.72
C PRO A 106 34.94 17.91 27.05
N SER A 107 35.33 19.14 27.38
CA SER A 107 36.08 19.47 28.59
C SER A 107 35.83 20.92 29.00
N SER A 108 36.12 21.27 30.25
CA SER A 108 35.98 22.64 30.77
C SER A 108 36.88 23.67 30.06
N SER A 109 37.88 23.20 29.32
CA SER A 109 38.80 23.97 28.49
C SER A 109 38.46 23.95 27.00
N SER A 110 37.35 23.33 26.58
CA SER A 110 36.89 23.39 25.19
C SER A 110 36.14 24.70 24.93
N SER A 111 36.47 25.39 23.83
CA SER A 111 35.84 26.65 23.43
C SER A 111 34.36 26.47 23.09
N LEU A 112 34.03 25.42 22.32
CA LEU A 112 32.64 25.06 22.02
C LEU A 112 31.86 24.76 23.30
N GLN A 113 32.51 24.09 24.25
CA GLN A 113 31.90 23.73 25.53
C GLN A 113 31.58 24.95 26.38
N ARG A 114 32.46 25.96 26.42
CA ARG A 114 32.19 27.23 27.11
C ARG A 114 31.08 28.04 26.43
N TRP A 115 30.96 27.94 25.11
CA TRP A 115 29.88 28.59 24.38
C TRP A 115 28.53 27.96 24.68
N LEU A 116 28.46 26.62 24.77
CA LEU A 116 27.23 25.88 25.09
C LEU A 116 26.79 26.03 26.56
N GLN A 117 27.72 26.25 27.48
CA GLN A 117 27.48 26.25 28.93
C GLN A 117 26.28 27.10 29.41
N PRO A 118 26.03 28.32 28.90
CA PRO A 118 24.90 29.16 29.34
C PRO A 118 23.53 28.52 29.09
N TYR A 119 23.39 27.67 28.07
CA TYR A 119 22.10 27.07 27.70
C TYR A 119 21.67 25.91 28.61
N PHE A 120 22.55 25.42 29.49
CA PHE A 120 22.30 24.27 30.37
C PHE A 120 22.13 24.63 31.85
N VAL A 121 22.26 25.92 32.21
CA VAL A 121 22.19 26.42 33.59
C VAL A 121 20.88 25.98 34.27
N ILE A 122 20.99 25.51 35.52
CA ILE A 122 19.83 25.06 36.31
C ILE A 122 19.30 26.26 37.10
N THR A 123 18.27 26.92 36.58
CA THR A 123 17.58 28.02 37.27
C THR A 123 16.59 27.53 38.32
N ASP A 124 16.08 26.31 38.16
CA ASP A 124 14.97 25.77 38.96
C ASP A 124 15.43 25.15 40.30
N ALA A 125 16.74 25.07 40.54
CA ALA A 125 17.31 24.45 41.74
C ALA A 125 16.91 25.21 43.03
N GLU A 126 16.74 26.54 42.96
CA GLU A 126 16.32 27.35 44.11
C GLU A 126 14.80 27.35 44.32
N THR A 127 14.01 27.28 43.24
CA THR A 127 12.53 27.24 43.32
C THR A 127 11.96 25.88 43.72
N ALA A 128 12.62 24.78 43.35
CA ALA A 128 12.22 23.44 43.80
C ALA A 128 12.48 23.26 45.31
N ILE A 129 13.58 23.83 45.82
CA ILE A 129 13.90 23.82 47.26
C ILE A 129 12.96 24.76 48.03
N GLY A 130 12.59 25.91 47.46
CA GLY A 130 11.69 26.87 48.09
C GLY A 130 10.23 26.39 48.23
N GLN A 131 9.78 25.44 47.41
CA GLN A 131 8.47 24.79 47.59
C GLN A 131 8.50 23.67 48.65
N GLU A 132 9.67 23.11 48.96
CA GLU A 132 9.84 22.10 50.01
C GLU A 132 10.06 22.72 51.40
N GLU A 133 10.55 23.97 51.49
CA GLU A 133 10.80 24.64 52.79
C GLU A 133 9.53 25.22 53.46
N ASP A 134 8.42 25.42 52.74
CA ASP A 134 7.12 25.79 53.34
C ASP A 134 6.38 24.56 53.95
N ASP A 135 6.81 23.33 53.62
CA ASP A 135 6.26 22.06 54.14
C ASP A 135 7.24 21.37 55.13
N ALA A 136 7.85 22.17 56.01
CA ALA A 136 8.93 21.76 56.93
C ALA A 136 8.56 20.79 58.08
N GLU A 137 7.65 19.83 57.90
CA GLU A 137 7.41 18.76 58.89
C GLU A 137 7.33 17.32 58.32
N ALA A 138 7.50 17.11 57.02
CA ALA A 138 7.53 15.75 56.45
C ALA A 138 8.96 15.28 56.19
N SER A 139 9.44 14.36 57.03
CA SER A 139 10.41 13.29 56.74
C SER A 139 11.03 13.31 55.33
N TYR A 140 12.35 13.52 55.26
CA TYR A 140 13.19 13.32 54.08
C TYR A 140 12.93 11.93 53.44
N MET A 141 12.05 11.89 52.45
CA MET A 141 11.92 10.80 51.49
C MET A 141 11.95 11.48 50.12
N PRO A 142 12.95 11.19 49.26
CA PRO A 142 12.96 11.71 47.90
C PRO A 142 11.65 11.25 47.25
N THR A 143 10.74 12.18 47.03
CA THR A 143 9.42 11.86 46.48
C THR A 143 9.63 11.17 45.14
N GLU A 144 9.06 9.98 45.01
CA GLU A 144 9.24 9.04 43.89
C GLU A 144 9.19 9.73 42.50
N ASN A 145 8.47 10.84 42.39
CA ASN A 145 8.35 11.71 41.22
C ASN A 145 9.66 12.11 40.52
N HIS A 146 10.78 12.29 41.23
CA HIS A 146 12.06 12.69 40.59
C HIS A 146 12.76 11.56 39.83
N LEU A 147 12.48 10.30 40.17
CA LEU A 147 13.10 9.14 39.51
C LEU A 147 12.49 8.87 38.13
N PHE A 148 11.28 9.37 37.87
CA PHE A 148 10.49 9.07 36.69
C PHE A 148 10.38 10.24 35.70
N ARG A 149 11.04 11.39 35.94
CA ARG A 149 10.90 12.58 35.10
C ARG A 149 12.23 13.08 34.55
N LEU A 150 12.31 13.26 33.24
CA LEU A 150 13.44 13.95 32.61
C LEU A 150 13.39 15.45 32.91
N ARG A 151 14.56 16.07 33.10
CA ARG A 151 14.66 17.51 33.35
C ARG A 151 14.09 18.34 32.19
N ASN A 152 13.43 19.45 32.49
CA ASN A 152 13.01 20.40 31.46
C ASN A 152 14.21 20.92 30.65
N CYS A 153 14.11 20.89 29.32
CA CYS A 153 15.12 21.46 28.44
C CYS A 153 14.81 22.93 28.16
N HIS A 154 15.83 23.78 28.19
CA HIS A 154 15.71 25.15 27.67
C HIS A 154 15.31 25.09 26.18
N PRO A 155 14.45 26.00 25.68
CA PRO A 155 14.00 25.97 24.27
C PRO A 155 15.15 25.92 23.25
N SER A 156 16.25 26.64 23.51
CA SER A 156 17.48 26.60 22.70
C SER A 156 18.10 25.20 22.62
N VAL A 157 18.06 24.43 23.71
CA VAL A 157 18.57 23.06 23.79
C VAL A 157 17.64 22.09 23.06
N VAL A 158 16.32 22.33 23.13
CA VAL A 158 15.32 21.57 22.35
C VAL A 158 15.57 21.77 20.85
N GLU A 159 15.83 23.00 20.38
CA GLU A 159 16.16 23.27 18.98
C GLU A 159 17.41 22.51 18.52
N ILE A 160 18.46 22.47 19.36
CA ILE A 160 19.69 21.71 19.08
C ILE A 160 19.38 20.21 19.00
N PHE A 161 18.63 19.67 19.96
CA PHE A 161 18.24 18.26 20.01
C PHE A 161 17.45 17.86 18.75
N ASP A 162 16.40 18.60 18.43
CA ASP A 162 15.57 18.40 17.24
C ASP A 162 16.38 18.43 15.95
N SER A 163 17.35 19.34 15.86
CA SER A 163 18.22 19.48 14.70
C SER A 163 19.16 18.29 14.54
N CYS A 164 19.68 17.75 15.64
CA CYS A 164 20.46 16.51 15.66
C CYS A 164 19.62 15.29 15.25
N CYS A 165 18.33 15.24 15.59
CA CYS A 165 17.44 14.16 15.15
C CYS A 165 17.13 14.20 13.65
N LYS A 166 16.90 15.41 13.10
CA LYS A 166 16.42 15.60 11.71
C LYS A 166 17.53 15.57 10.65
N THR A 167 18.77 15.85 11.04
CA THR A 167 19.90 15.98 10.11
C THR A 167 20.39 14.63 9.60
N PRO A 168 20.72 14.50 8.29
CA PRO A 168 21.44 13.33 7.77
C PRO A 168 22.96 13.40 8.02
N LYS A 169 23.47 14.52 8.57
CA LYS A 169 24.89 14.69 8.96
C LYS A 169 25.13 14.05 10.33
N LEU A 170 25.05 12.72 10.38
CA LEU A 170 25.03 11.93 11.61
C LEU A 170 26.30 12.08 12.46
N PHE A 171 27.49 12.21 11.87
CA PHE A 171 28.72 12.50 12.61
C PHE A 171 28.70 13.89 13.27
N HIS A 172 28.16 14.91 12.60
CA HIS A 172 28.00 16.24 13.18
C HIS A 172 27.07 16.19 14.40
N ALA A 173 25.94 15.49 14.26
CA ALA A 173 24.98 15.27 15.35
C ALA A 173 25.60 14.48 16.51
N PHE A 174 26.42 13.46 16.22
CA PHE A 174 27.10 12.65 17.22
C PHE A 174 28.07 13.49 18.06
N VAL A 175 28.92 14.30 17.42
CA VAL A 175 29.87 15.18 18.13
C VAL A 175 29.12 16.25 18.94
N LEU A 176 28.11 16.89 18.36
CA LEU A 176 27.36 17.94 19.07
C LEU A 176 26.58 17.38 20.27
N SER A 177 25.98 16.20 20.12
CA SER A 177 25.29 15.51 21.22
C SER A 177 26.24 15.11 22.35
N ALA A 178 27.51 14.78 22.06
CA ALA A 178 28.52 14.51 23.10
C ALA A 178 28.83 15.76 23.94
N HIS A 179 28.98 16.91 23.29
CA HIS A 179 29.16 18.19 23.98
C HIS A 179 27.92 18.57 24.80
N CYS A 180 26.71 18.36 24.27
CA CYS A 180 25.48 18.63 25.00
C CYS A 180 25.30 17.68 26.20
N ALA A 181 25.60 16.39 26.04
CA ALA A 181 25.57 15.39 27.12
C ALA A 181 26.50 15.79 28.28
N TRP A 182 27.72 16.20 27.95
CA TRP A 182 28.69 16.65 28.95
C TRP A 182 28.21 17.94 29.63
N SER A 183 27.70 18.91 28.87
CA SER A 183 27.16 20.17 29.40
C SER A 183 26.07 19.93 30.44
N GLU A 184 25.11 19.06 30.09
CA GLU A 184 24.00 18.72 30.97
C GLU A 184 24.47 18.00 32.23
N LYS A 185 25.40 17.05 32.09
CA LYS A 185 25.96 16.29 33.23
C LYS A 185 26.77 17.17 34.18
N GLN A 186 27.58 18.10 33.67
CA GLN A 186 28.36 19.01 34.51
C GLN A 186 27.48 20.03 35.21
N SER A 187 26.50 20.59 34.51
CA SER A 187 25.54 21.49 35.14
C SER A 187 24.75 20.79 36.25
N ALA A 188 24.40 19.52 36.05
CA ALA A 188 23.73 18.69 37.05
C ALA A 188 24.59 18.40 38.27
N LYS A 189 25.87 18.05 38.06
CA LYS A 189 26.83 17.85 39.16
C LYS A 189 27.05 19.11 39.98
N HIS A 190 27.21 20.26 39.33
CA HIS A 190 27.34 21.53 40.03
C HIS A 190 26.08 21.88 40.83
N ALA A 191 24.90 21.57 40.32
CA ALA A 191 23.66 21.74 41.07
C ALA A 191 23.54 20.76 42.25
N GLU A 192 23.91 19.50 42.08
CA GLU A 192 23.99 18.51 43.16
C GLU A 192 24.94 18.98 44.28
N GLU A 193 26.12 19.48 43.92
CA GLU A 193 27.09 20.05 44.86
C GLU A 193 26.55 21.32 45.54
N ALA A 194 25.98 22.26 44.79
CA ALA A 194 25.45 23.53 45.31
C ALA A 194 24.24 23.34 46.23
N THR A 195 23.50 22.24 46.05
CA THR A 195 22.31 21.90 46.84
C THR A 195 22.57 20.83 47.91
N PHE A 196 23.85 20.48 48.17
CA PHE A 196 24.27 19.45 49.12
C PHE A 196 23.57 18.09 48.92
N GLY A 197 23.34 17.69 47.67
CA GLY A 197 22.73 16.40 47.32
C GLY A 197 21.20 16.38 47.29
N LYS A 198 20.53 17.52 47.48
CA LYS A 198 19.07 17.62 47.25
C LYS A 198 18.71 17.39 45.77
N TYR A 199 19.63 17.72 44.86
CA TYR A 199 19.50 17.47 43.43
C TYR A 199 20.30 16.23 43.00
N SER A 200 19.72 15.33 42.17
CA SER A 200 20.41 14.13 41.66
C SER A 200 20.93 14.30 40.23
N SER A 201 22.23 14.05 40.01
CA SER A 201 22.82 14.05 38.66
C SER A 201 22.73 12.70 37.92
N VAL A 202 22.23 11.65 38.57
CA VAL A 202 22.31 10.23 38.10
C VAL A 202 21.64 10.02 36.73
N ALA A 203 20.60 10.78 36.42
CA ALA A 203 19.83 10.69 35.17
C ALA A 203 20.21 11.76 34.11
N CYS A 204 21.15 12.65 34.42
CA CYS A 204 21.46 13.79 33.56
C CYS A 204 22.31 13.37 32.36
N GLY A 205 21.93 13.87 31.19
CA GLY A 205 22.55 13.47 29.92
C GLY A 205 21.96 12.20 29.29
N ALA A 206 21.01 11.52 29.94
CA ALA A 206 20.38 10.30 29.42
C ALA A 206 19.77 10.50 28.02
N ARG A 207 19.09 11.64 27.77
CA ARG A 207 18.52 11.94 26.44
C ARG A 207 19.56 11.99 25.33
N TRP A 208 20.75 12.51 25.62
CA TRP A 208 21.83 12.63 24.66
C TRP A 208 22.52 11.29 24.44
N ALA A 209 22.66 10.48 25.49
CA ALA A 209 23.14 9.11 25.37
C ALA A 209 22.19 8.25 24.51
N ILE A 210 20.87 8.39 24.72
CA ILE A 210 19.85 7.75 23.87
C ILE A 210 20.00 8.22 22.41
N LEU A 211 20.10 9.54 22.18
CA LEU A 211 20.28 10.09 20.85
C LEU A 211 21.56 9.57 20.16
N GLN A 212 22.67 9.44 20.90
CA GLN A 212 23.92 8.89 20.39
C GLN A 212 23.78 7.42 19.97
N ASP A 213 23.11 6.59 20.77
CA ASP A 213 22.79 5.19 20.40
C ASP A 213 21.96 5.13 19.12
N CYS A 214 20.92 5.96 19.03
CA CYS A 214 20.06 6.04 17.85
C CYS A 214 20.82 6.55 16.62
N ILE A 215 21.74 7.52 16.76
CA ILE A 215 22.61 7.98 15.67
C ILE A 215 23.52 6.83 15.20
N ALA A 216 24.14 6.07 16.11
CA ALA A 216 25.00 4.95 15.76
C ALA A 216 24.22 3.85 15.00
N LYS A 217 23.02 3.50 15.47
CA LYS A 217 22.10 2.59 14.76
C LYS A 217 21.64 3.13 13.40
N THR A 218 21.36 4.44 13.31
CA THR A 218 21.02 5.10 12.03
C THR A 218 22.18 4.99 11.04
N MET A 219 23.42 5.16 11.50
CA MET A 219 24.61 4.97 10.66
C MET A 219 24.74 3.52 10.17
N HIS A 220 24.56 2.55 11.07
CA HIS A 220 24.54 1.13 10.71
C HIS A 220 23.49 0.85 9.62
N LEU A 221 22.23 1.27 9.82
CA LEU A 221 21.16 1.17 8.83
C LEU A 221 21.51 1.88 7.52
N SER A 222 22.09 3.08 7.59
CA SER A 222 22.48 3.85 6.41
C SER A 222 23.49 3.12 5.53
N PHE A 223 24.48 2.46 6.13
CA PHE A 223 25.46 1.67 5.38
C PHE A 223 24.84 0.38 4.82
N ARG A 224 24.09 -0.35 5.66
CA ARG A 224 23.48 -1.62 5.27
C ARG A 224 22.43 -1.45 4.17
N LEU A 225 21.71 -0.33 4.15
CA LEU A 225 20.73 -0.01 3.11
C LEU A 225 21.32 0.74 1.91
N GLY A 226 22.62 1.06 1.90
CA GLY A 226 23.25 1.87 0.85
C GLY A 226 22.74 3.32 0.77
N LYS A 227 22.19 3.85 1.88
CA LYS A 227 21.63 5.21 2.01
C LYS A 227 22.54 6.15 2.84
N ALA A 228 23.86 5.94 2.81
CA ALA A 228 24.82 6.78 3.53
C ALA A 228 24.64 8.27 3.22
N GLY A 229 24.48 9.08 4.28
CA GLY A 229 24.25 10.53 4.16
C GLY A 229 22.84 10.94 3.74
N ARG A 230 21.87 10.01 3.72
CA ARG A 230 20.46 10.31 3.40
C ARG A 230 19.50 10.06 4.56
N LEU A 231 19.79 9.12 5.46
CA LEU A 231 18.95 8.84 6.62
C LEU A 231 19.33 9.71 7.82
N SER A 232 18.31 10.12 8.56
CA SER A 232 18.40 10.78 9.86
C SER A 232 17.73 9.90 10.93
N VAL A 233 17.93 10.22 12.21
CA VAL A 233 17.26 9.51 13.32
C VAL A 233 15.75 9.64 13.18
N ASP A 234 15.26 10.84 12.86
CA ASP A 234 13.84 11.11 12.62
C ASP A 234 13.31 10.26 11.44
N ALA A 235 14.05 10.14 10.33
CA ALA A 235 13.65 9.31 9.20
C ALA A 235 13.54 7.82 9.56
N VAL A 236 14.46 7.29 10.38
CA VAL A 236 14.42 5.90 10.86
C VAL A 236 13.25 5.67 11.82
N GLU A 237 12.91 6.67 12.64
CA GLU A 237 11.78 6.60 13.57
C GLU A 237 10.42 6.50 12.86
N HIS A 238 10.30 6.99 11.62
CA HIS A 238 9.10 6.79 10.80
C HIS A 238 8.99 5.39 10.18
N VAL A 239 10.08 4.61 10.17
CA VAL A 239 10.16 3.20 9.72
C VAL A 239 9.87 2.96 8.23
N ASP A 240 8.97 3.70 7.58
CA ASP A 240 8.56 3.53 6.18
C ASP A 240 9.76 3.52 5.21
N ASP A 241 10.67 4.50 5.34
CA ASP A 241 11.85 4.62 4.48
C ASP A 241 12.81 3.43 4.62
N VAL A 242 12.87 2.83 5.81
CA VAL A 242 13.70 1.67 6.12
C VAL A 242 13.05 0.41 5.55
N MET A 243 11.78 0.17 5.85
CA MET A 243 11.01 -0.98 5.37
C MET A 243 10.93 -1.00 3.83
N GLN A 244 10.69 0.15 3.21
CA GLN A 244 10.68 0.28 1.75
C GLN A 244 12.06 -0.05 1.14
N SER A 245 13.16 0.34 1.80
CA SER A 245 14.51 0.01 1.31
C SER A 245 14.77 -1.48 1.39
N VAL A 246 14.43 -2.11 2.51
CA VAL A 246 14.54 -3.55 2.71
C VAL A 246 13.73 -4.29 1.65
N ALA A 247 12.46 -3.91 1.45
CA ALA A 247 11.58 -4.51 0.45
C ALA A 247 12.15 -4.39 -0.98
N VAL A 248 12.67 -3.23 -1.37
CA VAL A 248 13.30 -3.04 -2.68
C VAL A 248 14.57 -3.86 -2.84
N MET A 249 15.38 -3.99 -1.78
CA MET A 249 16.58 -4.83 -1.80
C MET A 249 16.22 -6.31 -1.98
N GLN A 250 15.23 -6.82 -1.23
CA GLN A 250 14.73 -8.19 -1.41
C GLN A 250 14.29 -8.45 -2.86
N LEU A 251 13.52 -7.53 -3.45
CA LEU A 251 13.08 -7.64 -4.85
C LEU A 251 14.24 -7.64 -5.85
N ASN A 252 15.32 -6.91 -5.57
CA ASN A 252 16.50 -6.83 -6.45
C ASN A 252 17.41 -8.06 -6.33
N ASP A 253 17.51 -8.65 -5.14
CA ASP A 253 18.29 -9.86 -4.89
C ASP A 253 17.65 -11.14 -5.45
N GLY A 254 16.45 -11.01 -6.03
CA GLY A 254 15.72 -12.13 -6.63
C GLY A 254 14.98 -12.99 -5.60
N HIS A 255 14.69 -12.44 -4.42
CA HIS A 255 13.83 -13.09 -3.42
C HIS A 255 12.55 -13.59 -4.07
N GLU A 256 12.28 -14.88 -3.97
CA GLU A 256 11.03 -15.47 -4.44
C GLU A 256 9.94 -15.30 -3.38
N ALA A 257 8.70 -15.13 -3.83
CA ALA A 257 7.57 -14.89 -2.95
C ALA A 257 7.41 -16.06 -1.96
N GLY A 258 7.53 -15.79 -0.65
CA GLY A 258 7.40 -16.78 0.42
C GLY A 258 8.71 -17.30 1.02
N GLU A 259 9.89 -16.82 0.59
CA GLU A 259 11.20 -17.25 1.13
C GLU A 259 11.58 -16.61 2.49
N ASP A 260 10.71 -15.77 3.07
CA ASP A 260 11.00 -15.01 4.31
C ASP A 260 11.29 -15.91 5.54
N ASP A 261 10.86 -17.18 5.53
CA ASP A 261 10.98 -18.10 6.67
C ASP A 261 12.44 -18.50 7.00
N ALA A 262 13.38 -18.34 6.06
CA ALA A 262 14.81 -18.63 6.29
C ALA A 262 15.58 -17.42 6.85
N ALA A 263 15.17 -16.20 6.51
CA ALA A 263 15.82 -14.96 6.97
C ALA A 263 15.27 -14.44 8.31
N VAL A 264 14.04 -14.83 8.66
CA VAL A 264 13.36 -14.47 9.93
C VAL A 264 13.69 -15.47 11.05
N GLN A 265 14.44 -16.55 10.77
CA GLN A 265 14.99 -17.39 11.83
C GLN A 265 16.01 -16.59 12.65
N LEU A 266 15.54 -16.05 13.77
CA LEU A 266 16.36 -15.66 14.91
C LEU A 266 17.42 -16.76 15.10
N PRO A 267 18.71 -16.41 15.03
CA PRO A 267 19.75 -17.36 15.37
C PRO A 267 19.40 -18.00 16.72
N LYS A 268 19.17 -19.31 16.74
CA LYS A 268 18.92 -20.09 17.97
C LYS A 268 20.08 -19.95 18.95
N ASP A 269 21.25 -19.64 18.42
CA ASP A 269 22.32 -19.04 19.17
C ASP A 269 22.12 -17.54 19.12
N ARG A 270 21.50 -16.97 20.15
CA ARG A 270 21.94 -15.65 20.62
C ARG A 270 23.43 -15.80 20.78
N ALA A 271 24.21 -15.36 19.79
CA ALA A 271 25.63 -15.18 19.98
C ALA A 271 25.69 -14.33 21.23
N LYS A 272 26.10 -14.94 22.35
CA LYS A 272 26.75 -14.20 23.41
C LYS A 272 27.92 -13.58 22.68
N VAL A 273 27.70 -12.38 22.16
CA VAL A 273 28.78 -11.52 21.73
C VAL A 273 29.49 -11.24 23.04
N GLU A 274 30.49 -12.07 23.30
CA GLU A 274 31.38 -11.93 24.44
C GLU A 274 31.84 -10.46 24.45
N VAL A 275 31.77 -9.88 25.64
CA VAL A 275 32.25 -8.53 25.88
C VAL A 275 33.77 -8.63 25.81
N ASP A 276 34.33 -8.50 24.62
CA ASP A 276 35.76 -8.23 24.51
C ASP A 276 35.97 -6.80 25.00
N ASP A 277 36.60 -6.72 26.18
CA ASP A 277 37.02 -5.51 26.91
C ASP A 277 38.25 -4.86 26.25
N ASP A 278 38.23 -4.77 24.91
CA ASP A 278 39.24 -4.08 24.12
C ASP A 278 38.64 -2.74 23.73
N GLY A 279 39.04 -1.66 24.41
CA GLY A 279 38.40 -0.33 24.51
C GLY A 279 38.09 0.45 23.22
N THR A 280 38.01 -0.22 22.07
CA THR A 280 37.23 0.19 20.90
C THR A 280 35.73 0.13 21.19
N ASP A 281 35.09 1.29 21.14
CA ASP A 281 33.63 1.41 21.14
C ASP A 281 33.00 0.42 20.15
N ARG A 282 32.19 -0.54 20.66
CA ARG A 282 31.54 -1.61 19.88
C ARG A 282 30.85 -1.15 18.58
N TRP A 283 30.32 0.07 18.59
CA TRP A 283 29.69 0.67 17.42
C TRP A 283 30.69 1.04 16.33
N VAL A 284 31.92 1.44 16.69
CA VAL A 284 33.01 1.76 15.75
C VAL A 284 33.48 0.48 15.04
N ALA A 285 33.66 -0.62 15.76
CA ALA A 285 33.98 -1.91 15.15
C ALA A 285 32.87 -2.36 14.16
N THR A 286 31.61 -2.23 14.58
CA THR A 286 30.44 -2.53 13.73
C THR A 286 30.42 -1.66 12.46
N MET A 287 30.80 -0.39 12.58
CA MET A 287 30.88 0.56 11.48
C MET A 287 32.03 0.27 10.51
N GLU A 288 33.20 -0.08 11.03
CA GLU A 288 34.36 -0.48 10.24
C GLU A 288 34.08 -1.76 9.45
N ASP A 289 33.34 -2.70 10.03
CA ASP A 289 32.87 -3.89 9.33
C ASP A 289 31.84 -3.57 8.24
N CYS A 290 30.90 -2.65 8.49
CA CYS A 290 29.91 -2.22 7.50
C CYS A 290 30.52 -1.44 6.32
N ARG A 291 31.75 -0.94 6.46
CA ARG A 291 32.48 -0.24 5.39
C ARG A 291 32.97 -1.18 4.29
N LYS A 292 33.09 -2.49 4.58
CA LYS A 292 33.49 -3.49 3.58
C LYS A 292 32.35 -3.64 2.55
N ALA A 293 32.69 -3.54 1.26
CA ALA A 293 31.70 -3.58 0.17
C ALA A 293 30.83 -4.85 0.17
N THR A 294 31.34 -5.97 0.70
CA THR A 294 30.61 -7.24 0.86
C THR A 294 29.49 -7.20 1.89
N HIS A 295 29.46 -6.18 2.75
CA HIS A 295 28.48 -6.03 3.83
C HIS A 295 27.55 -4.84 3.60
N MET A 296 27.73 -4.10 2.51
CA MET A 296 26.80 -3.06 2.06
C MET A 296 25.66 -3.71 1.28
N GLN A 297 24.45 -3.16 1.40
CA GLN A 297 23.25 -3.71 0.77
C GLN A 297 22.88 -5.13 1.25
N ASP A 298 23.01 -5.37 2.55
CA ASP A 298 22.67 -6.64 3.19
C ASP A 298 21.40 -6.48 4.04
N TRP A 299 20.25 -6.81 3.45
CA TRP A 299 18.96 -6.73 4.15
C TRP A 299 18.82 -7.81 5.23
N THR A 300 19.48 -8.96 5.08
CA THR A 300 19.43 -10.04 6.09
C THR A 300 20.09 -9.60 7.39
N ALA A 301 21.24 -8.92 7.31
CA ALA A 301 21.90 -8.35 8.48
C ALA A 301 21.04 -7.27 9.16
N VAL A 302 20.25 -6.49 8.40
CA VAL A 302 19.31 -5.51 8.98
C VAL A 302 18.22 -6.21 9.78
N LEU A 303 17.56 -7.22 9.21
CA LEU A 303 16.48 -7.93 9.90
C LEU A 303 16.98 -8.72 11.13
N CYS A 304 18.19 -9.29 11.05
CA CYS A 304 18.84 -9.94 12.19
C CYS A 304 19.19 -8.96 13.31
N ALA A 305 19.67 -7.75 12.97
CA ALA A 305 20.04 -6.73 13.94
C ALA A 305 18.83 -6.03 14.56
N TYR A 306 17.72 -5.91 13.82
CA TYR A 306 16.50 -5.21 14.23
C TYR A 306 15.24 -6.08 14.03
N PRO A 307 14.96 -7.00 14.97
CA PRO A 307 13.79 -7.87 14.91
C PRO A 307 12.45 -7.12 14.90
N GLN A 308 12.43 -5.85 15.32
CA GLN A 308 11.24 -4.99 15.27
C GLN A 308 10.75 -4.74 13.83
N LEU A 309 11.61 -4.99 12.83
CA LEU A 309 11.33 -4.80 11.41
C LEU A 309 11.07 -6.13 10.68
N SER A 310 11.31 -7.28 11.32
CA SER A 310 11.32 -8.61 10.68
C SER A 310 9.93 -9.28 10.64
N ASN A 311 8.87 -8.51 10.37
CA ASN A 311 7.53 -9.07 10.19
C ASN A 311 7.27 -9.41 8.72
N LYS A 312 7.04 -10.68 8.43
CA LYS A 312 6.79 -11.23 7.08
C LYS A 312 5.64 -10.51 6.37
N ASP A 313 4.47 -10.47 7.00
CA ASP A 313 3.26 -9.85 6.47
C ASP A 313 3.45 -8.36 6.12
N ALA A 314 4.14 -7.61 6.98
CA ALA A 314 4.48 -6.21 6.74
C ALA A 314 5.46 -6.06 5.56
N LEU A 315 6.53 -6.86 5.52
CA LEU A 315 7.50 -6.85 4.43
C LEU A 315 6.85 -7.19 3.08
N CYS A 316 5.98 -8.21 3.03
CA CYS A 316 5.13 -8.50 1.87
C CYS A 316 4.35 -7.24 1.43
N CYS A 317 3.67 -6.55 2.35
CA CYS A 317 2.91 -5.34 2.03
C CYS A 317 3.79 -4.21 1.46
N PHE A 318 4.99 -4.01 1.99
CA PHE A 318 5.94 -3.02 1.45
C PHE A 318 6.47 -3.42 0.06
N ARG A 319 6.72 -4.72 -0.19
CA ARG A 319 7.10 -5.22 -1.53
C ARG A 319 5.97 -5.00 -2.53
N VAL A 320 4.74 -5.31 -2.15
CA VAL A 320 3.53 -5.05 -2.95
C VAL A 320 3.41 -3.55 -3.27
N GLU A 321 3.58 -2.66 -2.29
CA GLU A 321 3.53 -1.20 -2.53
C GLU A 321 4.64 -0.74 -3.48
N ALA A 322 5.87 -1.23 -3.32
CA ALA A 322 6.99 -0.89 -4.20
C ALA A 322 6.71 -1.31 -5.65
N LEU A 323 6.20 -2.52 -5.86
CA LEU A 323 5.84 -3.05 -7.18
C LEU A 323 4.67 -2.29 -7.83
N CYS A 324 3.63 -1.96 -7.06
CA CYS A 324 2.53 -1.12 -7.55
C CYS A 324 2.98 0.31 -7.88
N THR A 325 3.90 0.87 -7.10
CA THR A 325 4.48 2.19 -7.35
C THR A 325 5.30 2.20 -8.63
N ALA A 326 6.14 1.18 -8.83
CA ALA A 326 6.90 0.99 -10.07
C ALA A 326 5.96 0.88 -11.28
N TRP A 327 4.88 0.10 -11.16
CA TRP A 327 3.92 -0.08 -12.25
C TRP A 327 3.20 1.23 -12.59
N ASN A 328 2.85 2.02 -11.56
CA ASN A 328 2.20 3.31 -11.79
C ASN A 328 3.13 4.33 -12.48
N ALA A 329 4.46 4.20 -12.27
CA ALA A 329 5.45 4.97 -13.00
C ALA A 329 5.60 4.48 -14.45
N GLU A 330 5.61 3.16 -14.68
CA GLU A 330 5.72 2.53 -16.01
C GLU A 330 4.54 1.59 -16.30
N ARG A 331 3.41 2.18 -16.73
CA ARG A 331 2.14 1.45 -16.93
C ARG A 331 2.15 0.44 -18.08
N SER A 332 3.23 0.35 -18.86
CA SER A 332 3.40 -0.70 -19.87
C SER A 332 3.88 -2.03 -19.27
N ASP A 333 4.59 -2.00 -18.14
CA ASP A 333 5.18 -3.19 -17.54
C ASP A 333 4.21 -3.89 -16.59
N MET A 334 3.26 -4.63 -17.16
CA MET A 334 2.26 -5.40 -16.41
C MET A 334 2.86 -6.48 -15.49
N ARG A 335 4.13 -6.87 -15.69
CA ARG A 335 4.78 -7.90 -14.86
C ARG A 335 4.94 -7.43 -13.41
N GLN A 336 5.10 -6.13 -13.19
CA GLN A 336 5.24 -5.56 -11.85
C GLN A 336 3.94 -5.71 -11.06
N LEU A 337 2.80 -5.47 -11.69
CA LEU A 337 1.49 -5.66 -11.07
C LEU A 337 1.18 -7.15 -10.83
N GLU A 338 1.58 -8.04 -11.74
CA GLU A 338 1.48 -9.50 -11.54
C GLU A 338 2.31 -9.97 -10.35
N ARG A 339 3.57 -9.54 -10.25
CA ARG A 339 4.43 -9.83 -9.10
C ARG A 339 3.85 -9.29 -7.79
N ALA A 340 3.23 -8.10 -7.83
CA ALA A 340 2.57 -7.54 -6.65
C ALA A 340 1.42 -8.45 -6.15
N LEU A 341 0.69 -9.14 -7.05
CA LEU A 341 -0.34 -10.08 -6.62
C LEU A 341 0.24 -11.37 -6.03
N LEU A 342 1.40 -11.83 -6.53
CA LEU A 342 2.09 -13.00 -5.95
C LEU A 342 2.57 -12.70 -4.53
N GLU A 343 3.19 -11.54 -4.30
CA GLU A 343 3.59 -11.10 -2.96
C GLU A 343 2.40 -10.91 -2.02
N LEU A 344 1.28 -10.40 -2.54
CA LEU A 344 0.05 -10.26 -1.76
C LEU A 344 -0.51 -11.63 -1.34
N ASP A 345 -0.34 -12.67 -2.15
CA ASP A 345 -0.81 -14.00 -1.79
C ASP A 345 0.01 -14.65 -0.67
N CYS A 346 1.28 -14.23 -0.51
CA CYS A 346 2.16 -14.65 0.59
C CYS A 346 1.81 -14.03 1.95
N VAL A 347 0.90 -13.05 2.01
CA VAL A 347 0.42 -12.48 3.28
C VAL A 347 -0.46 -13.51 4.01
N GLU A 348 -0.09 -13.88 5.22
CA GLU A 348 -0.78 -14.90 6.03
C GLU A 348 -2.05 -14.35 6.68
N SER A 349 -1.99 -13.11 7.19
CA SER A 349 -3.15 -12.44 7.77
C SER A 349 -4.20 -12.11 6.71
N LEU A 350 -5.34 -12.81 6.74
CA LEU A 350 -6.49 -12.54 5.86
C LEU A 350 -7.00 -11.10 5.97
N ARG A 351 -6.94 -10.50 7.17
CA ARG A 351 -7.34 -9.10 7.39
C ARG A 351 -6.40 -8.16 6.66
N LEU A 352 -5.09 -8.38 6.79
CA LEU A 352 -4.08 -7.55 6.13
C LEU A 352 -4.10 -7.75 4.60
N LYS A 353 -4.24 -9.00 4.14
CA LYS A 353 -4.40 -9.33 2.71
C LYS A 353 -5.59 -8.59 2.09
N ALA A 354 -6.75 -8.61 2.75
CA ALA A 354 -7.93 -7.88 2.30
C ALA A 354 -7.73 -6.35 2.33
N ALA A 355 -7.17 -5.81 3.41
CA ALA A 355 -6.88 -4.38 3.52
C ALA A 355 -5.92 -3.92 2.43
N MET A 356 -4.85 -4.70 2.17
CA MET A 356 -3.87 -4.38 1.14
C MET A 356 -4.46 -4.49 -0.26
N ALA A 357 -5.32 -5.49 -0.52
CA ALA A 357 -6.02 -5.58 -1.80
C ALA A 357 -6.94 -4.36 -2.05
N ALA A 358 -7.67 -3.91 -1.03
CA ALA A 358 -8.49 -2.71 -1.10
C ALA A 358 -7.64 -1.43 -1.26
N TYR A 359 -6.48 -1.37 -0.59
CA TYR A 359 -5.52 -0.27 -0.73
C TYR A 359 -4.98 -0.17 -2.16
N ILE A 360 -4.56 -1.29 -2.77
CA ILE A 360 -4.10 -1.33 -4.17
C ILE A 360 -5.19 -0.84 -5.11
N TRP A 361 -6.44 -1.31 -4.89
CA TRP A 361 -7.59 -0.86 -5.66
C TRP A 361 -7.76 0.66 -5.59
N GLU A 362 -7.85 1.22 -4.37
CA GLU A 362 -8.15 2.64 -4.17
C GLU A 362 -7.02 3.56 -4.63
N ARG A 363 -5.76 3.19 -4.36
CA ARG A 363 -4.59 4.04 -4.62
C ARG A 363 -4.10 3.95 -6.06
N TYR A 364 -4.14 2.76 -6.69
CA TYR A 364 -3.49 2.54 -7.99
C TYR A 364 -4.46 2.19 -9.12
N ILE A 365 -5.52 1.41 -8.88
CA ILE A 365 -6.31 0.80 -9.97
C ILE A 365 -7.61 1.56 -10.28
N ARG A 366 -8.34 2.00 -9.26
CA ARG A 366 -9.72 2.51 -9.36
C ARG A 366 -9.88 3.61 -10.40
N VAL A 367 -8.97 4.60 -10.38
CA VAL A 367 -9.00 5.73 -11.32
C VAL A 367 -8.82 5.25 -12.77
N HIS A 368 -7.94 4.28 -13.01
CA HIS A 368 -7.74 3.72 -14.34
C HIS A 368 -8.96 2.96 -14.83
N VAL A 369 -9.59 2.15 -13.99
CA VAL A 369 -10.84 1.45 -14.34
C VAL A 369 -11.94 2.48 -14.64
N ALA A 370 -12.07 3.54 -13.84
CA ALA A 370 -13.04 4.62 -14.11
C ALA A 370 -12.82 5.29 -15.47
N THR A 371 -11.56 5.53 -15.87
CA THR A 371 -11.27 6.07 -17.21
C THR A 371 -11.65 5.10 -18.33
N LEU A 372 -11.45 3.80 -18.14
CA LEU A 372 -11.84 2.79 -19.13
C LEU A 372 -13.36 2.65 -19.23
N VAL A 373 -14.08 2.77 -18.11
CA VAL A 373 -15.54 2.88 -18.09
C VAL A 373 -16.00 4.06 -18.95
N THR A 374 -15.44 5.25 -18.77
CA THR A 374 -15.81 6.42 -19.58
C THR A 374 -15.52 6.23 -21.07
N PHE A 375 -14.39 5.60 -21.41
CA PHE A 375 -14.04 5.27 -22.79
C PHE A 375 -15.09 4.36 -23.47
N TRP A 376 -15.56 3.33 -22.76
CA TRP A 376 -16.55 2.39 -23.30
C TRP A 376 -17.96 2.96 -23.31
N GLU A 377 -18.31 3.85 -22.37
CA GLU A 377 -19.58 4.62 -22.41
C GLU A 377 -19.65 5.55 -23.62
N GLU A 378 -18.55 6.26 -23.93
CA GLU A 378 -18.49 7.09 -25.15
C GLU A 378 -18.62 6.23 -26.41
N SER A 379 -17.99 5.06 -26.42
CA SER A 379 -18.08 4.10 -27.53
C SER A 379 -19.51 3.55 -27.69
N ALA A 380 -20.19 3.23 -26.58
CA ALA A 380 -21.59 2.81 -26.57
C ALA A 380 -22.54 3.93 -27.07
N ALA A 381 -22.18 5.19 -26.85
CA ALA A 381 -22.90 6.35 -27.40
C ALA A 381 -22.58 6.63 -28.88
N GLY A 382 -21.77 5.80 -29.54
CA GLY A 382 -21.39 5.95 -30.94
C GLY A 382 -20.33 7.03 -31.20
N LYS A 383 -19.69 7.56 -30.15
CA LYS A 383 -18.58 8.52 -30.31
C LYS A 383 -17.29 7.75 -30.62
N LYS A 384 -16.52 8.25 -31.57
CA LYS A 384 -15.18 7.70 -31.84
C LYS A 384 -14.22 8.15 -30.73
N PRO A 385 -13.56 7.22 -30.01
CA PRO A 385 -12.63 7.60 -28.97
C PRO A 385 -11.41 8.31 -29.56
N GLN A 386 -10.87 9.30 -28.83
CA GLN A 386 -9.73 10.11 -29.28
C GLN A 386 -8.39 9.36 -29.25
N ARG A 387 -8.28 8.30 -28.45
CA ARG A 387 -7.07 7.46 -28.33
C ARG A 387 -7.47 6.00 -28.45
N GLY A 388 -6.70 5.23 -29.22
CA GLY A 388 -6.89 3.79 -29.33
C GLY A 388 -6.45 3.06 -28.06
N LEU A 389 -7.29 2.15 -27.57
CA LEU A 389 -6.91 1.19 -26.53
C LEU A 389 -6.24 -0.01 -27.19
N GLN A 390 -5.04 -0.39 -26.75
CA GLN A 390 -4.41 -1.63 -27.22
C GLN A 390 -5.09 -2.84 -26.56
N PRO A 391 -5.78 -3.72 -27.31
CA PRO A 391 -6.59 -4.77 -26.72
C PRO A 391 -5.77 -5.74 -25.85
N GLN A 392 -4.59 -6.15 -26.30
CA GLN A 392 -3.75 -7.12 -25.57
C GLN A 392 -3.33 -6.61 -24.19
N VAL A 393 -2.92 -5.34 -24.09
CA VAL A 393 -2.50 -4.72 -22.82
C VAL A 393 -3.71 -4.55 -21.89
N ALA A 394 -4.85 -4.11 -22.43
CA ALA A 394 -6.07 -3.94 -21.65
C ALA A 394 -6.58 -5.27 -21.08
N ARG A 395 -6.61 -6.34 -21.89
CA ARG A 395 -7.03 -7.67 -21.45
C ARG A 395 -6.13 -8.23 -20.35
N ARG A 396 -4.80 -8.06 -20.49
CA ARG A 396 -3.86 -8.45 -19.44
C ARG A 396 -4.11 -7.67 -18.14
N PHE A 397 -4.30 -6.36 -18.24
CA PHE A 397 -4.65 -5.52 -17.09
C PHE A 397 -5.95 -5.97 -16.41
N PHE A 398 -7.03 -6.23 -17.17
CA PHE A 398 -8.28 -6.72 -16.61
C PHE A 398 -8.15 -8.09 -15.94
N GLY A 399 -7.38 -9.01 -16.52
CA GLY A 399 -7.08 -10.31 -15.91
C GLY A 399 -6.42 -10.17 -14.54
N ILE A 400 -5.43 -9.27 -14.41
CA ILE A 400 -4.74 -9.01 -13.15
C ILE A 400 -5.69 -8.41 -12.11
N ILE A 401 -6.48 -7.39 -12.48
CA ILE A 401 -7.45 -6.77 -11.57
C ILE A 401 -8.51 -7.77 -11.12
N ARG A 402 -8.97 -8.64 -12.02
CA ARG A 402 -9.93 -9.70 -11.68
C ARG A 402 -9.36 -10.61 -10.59
N ASN A 403 -8.10 -11.03 -10.71
CA ASN A 403 -7.44 -11.85 -9.69
C ASN A 403 -7.35 -11.12 -8.34
N LEU A 404 -7.00 -9.83 -8.34
CA LEU A 404 -7.00 -9.00 -7.13
C LEU A 404 -8.38 -8.97 -6.45
N LEU A 405 -9.43 -8.70 -7.22
CA LEU A 405 -10.80 -8.61 -6.70
C LEU A 405 -11.32 -9.97 -6.20
N VAL A 406 -10.94 -11.07 -6.85
CA VAL A 406 -11.27 -12.43 -6.40
C VAL A 406 -10.57 -12.74 -5.09
N MET A 407 -9.28 -12.42 -4.93
CA MET A 407 -8.57 -12.58 -3.66
C MET A 407 -9.23 -11.78 -2.53
N LEU A 408 -9.64 -10.53 -2.82
CA LEU A 408 -10.39 -9.70 -1.87
C LEU A 408 -11.75 -10.33 -1.51
N LEU A 409 -12.51 -10.81 -2.50
CA LEU A 409 -13.81 -11.44 -2.28
C LEU A 409 -13.69 -12.68 -1.39
N ILE A 410 -12.73 -13.56 -1.69
CA ILE A 410 -12.46 -14.76 -0.89
C ILE A 410 -12.13 -14.37 0.55
N SER A 411 -11.24 -13.39 0.75
CA SER A 411 -10.84 -12.93 2.09
C SER A 411 -11.99 -12.33 2.90
N VAL A 412 -12.91 -11.60 2.25
CA VAL A 412 -14.11 -11.04 2.91
C VAL A 412 -15.12 -12.14 3.25
N GLN A 413 -15.30 -13.12 2.36
CA GLN A 413 -16.23 -14.24 2.57
C GLN A 413 -15.76 -15.16 3.69
N THR A 414 -14.48 -15.53 3.72
CA THR A 414 -13.92 -16.43 4.75
C THR A 414 -14.06 -15.84 6.15
N VAL A 415 -13.72 -14.57 6.35
CA VAL A 415 -13.87 -13.90 7.65
C VAL A 415 -15.35 -13.80 8.07
N SER A 416 -16.25 -13.56 7.12
CA SER A 416 -17.70 -13.56 7.39
C SER A 416 -18.23 -14.94 7.81
N THR A 417 -17.71 -16.03 7.23
CA THR A 417 -18.12 -17.40 7.58
C THR A 417 -17.57 -17.89 8.92
N VAL A 418 -16.33 -17.52 9.29
CA VAL A 418 -15.73 -17.88 10.58
C VAL A 418 -16.53 -17.28 11.75
N ARG A 419 -17.14 -16.10 11.54
CA ARG A 419 -17.99 -15.44 12.53
C ARG A 419 -19.36 -16.10 12.71
N ALA A 420 -19.80 -16.93 11.76
CA ALA A 420 -21.11 -17.59 11.80
C ALA A 420 -21.09 -18.96 12.52
N VAL A 421 -19.91 -19.46 12.88
CA VAL A 421 -19.77 -20.63 13.76
C VAL A 421 -19.57 -20.11 15.18
N PRO A 422 -20.55 -20.20 16.09
CA PRO A 422 -20.27 -20.02 17.50
C PRO A 422 -19.38 -21.19 17.94
N SER A 423 -18.11 -20.92 18.25
CA SER A 423 -17.26 -21.88 18.94
C SER A 423 -17.83 -22.10 20.34
N VAL A 424 -18.62 -23.16 20.48
CA VAL A 424 -18.70 -23.92 21.73
C VAL A 424 -17.33 -24.58 21.88
N ASP A 425 -16.74 -24.46 23.06
CA ASP A 425 -15.41 -24.95 23.45
C ASP A 425 -14.25 -23.99 23.14
N ASP A 426 -14.00 -23.09 24.10
CA ASP A 426 -12.65 -22.80 24.59
C ASP A 426 -12.79 -22.19 26.01
N ALA A 427 -13.23 -23.04 26.94
CA ALA A 427 -12.87 -22.93 28.34
C ALA A 427 -11.68 -23.87 28.53
N ILE A 428 -10.48 -23.37 28.27
CA ILE A 428 -9.24 -24.02 28.70
C ILE A 428 -8.65 -23.09 29.76
N ASP A 429 -8.87 -23.49 31.01
CA ASP A 429 -8.08 -23.07 32.16
C ASP A 429 -6.60 -23.24 31.82
N VAL A 430 -5.88 -22.12 31.74
CA VAL A 430 -4.42 -22.11 31.78
C VAL A 430 -4.07 -21.61 33.17
N ASP A 431 -3.53 -22.52 33.98
CA ASP A 431 -2.99 -22.27 35.32
C ASP A 431 -2.04 -21.06 35.31
N ASP A 432 -2.41 -20.05 36.10
CA ASP A 432 -1.56 -18.93 36.48
C ASP A 432 -0.37 -19.45 37.30
N ALA A 433 0.81 -19.50 36.67
CA ALA A 433 2.07 -19.58 37.37
C ALA A 433 2.53 -18.16 37.76
N GLU A 434 2.28 -17.82 39.02
CA GLU A 434 2.92 -16.83 39.88
C GLU A 434 3.99 -15.93 39.21
N SER A 435 3.65 -14.65 39.02
CA SER A 435 4.60 -13.54 39.03
C SER A 435 4.12 -12.51 40.03
N GLU A 436 4.60 -12.62 41.26
CA GLU A 436 4.40 -11.65 42.32
C GLU A 436 4.94 -10.26 41.93
N GLY A 437 4.17 -9.22 42.24
CA GLY A 437 4.70 -7.88 42.49
C GLY A 437 4.37 -6.79 41.47
N ALA A 438 3.11 -6.35 41.42
CA ALA A 438 2.76 -4.96 41.13
C ALA A 438 1.33 -4.69 41.62
N GLU A 439 1.20 -4.12 42.82
CA GLU A 439 -0.07 -3.57 43.28
C GLU A 439 -0.47 -2.40 42.37
N SER A 440 -1.54 -2.58 41.61
CA SER A 440 -2.14 -1.55 40.77
C SER A 440 -2.98 -0.61 41.63
N TYR A 441 -2.50 0.62 41.81
CA TYR A 441 -3.36 1.73 42.19
C TYR A 441 -4.05 2.24 40.92
N ASP A 442 -5.29 1.82 40.70
CA ASP A 442 -6.20 2.43 39.72
C ASP A 442 -6.54 3.85 40.19
N ASP A 443 -5.99 4.86 39.53
CA ASP A 443 -6.51 6.24 39.56
C ASP A 443 -6.79 6.69 38.12
N ASP A 444 -8.08 6.82 37.80
CA ASP A 444 -8.68 7.09 36.48
C ASP A 444 -8.34 8.50 35.89
N ASN A 445 -7.25 9.14 36.33
CA ASN A 445 -6.81 10.47 35.87
C ASN A 445 -5.35 10.52 35.37
N GLU A 446 -4.69 9.39 35.08
CA GLU A 446 -3.35 9.43 34.50
C GLU A 446 -3.35 9.97 33.04
N PRO A 447 -2.45 10.91 32.69
CA PRO A 447 -2.30 11.40 31.32
C PRO A 447 -1.86 10.28 30.36
N PRO A 448 -2.13 10.42 29.05
CA PRO A 448 -1.83 9.37 28.08
C PRO A 448 -0.36 8.97 28.09
N ILE A 449 -0.16 7.67 28.02
CA ILE A 449 1.11 6.92 28.03
C ILE A 449 2.11 7.56 27.06
N ALA A 450 3.31 7.91 27.53
CA ALA A 450 4.37 8.43 26.67
C ALA A 450 4.82 7.34 25.68
N GLU A 451 4.52 7.54 24.39
CA GLU A 451 5.14 6.77 23.31
C GLU A 451 6.67 7.01 23.37
N TYR A 452 7.47 5.94 23.26
CA TYR A 452 8.94 5.98 23.26
C TYR A 452 9.49 6.61 21.97
N LYS A 453 9.24 7.91 21.81
CA LYS A 453 9.63 8.74 20.67
C LYS A 453 10.75 9.71 21.04
N MET A 454 11.58 10.09 20.08
CA MET A 454 12.69 11.04 20.33
C MET A 454 12.19 12.38 20.85
N LYS A 455 11.06 12.87 20.32
CA LYS A 455 10.44 14.13 20.75
C LYS A 455 10.03 14.11 22.22
N SER A 456 9.65 12.94 22.76
CA SER A 456 9.25 12.78 24.16
C SER A 456 10.39 13.05 25.15
N LEU A 457 11.66 12.91 24.73
CA LEU A 457 12.85 13.12 25.58
C LEU A 457 13.14 14.58 25.93
N THR A 458 12.53 15.52 25.19
CA THR A 458 12.65 16.96 25.42
C THR A 458 11.44 17.55 26.12
N GLN A 459 10.34 16.80 26.22
CA GLN A 459 9.09 17.22 26.84
C GLN A 459 9.10 16.95 28.36
N PRO A 460 8.35 17.76 29.13
CA PRO A 460 8.31 17.64 30.59
C PRO A 460 7.35 16.51 31.05
N LEU A 461 7.51 15.30 30.52
CA LEU A 461 6.63 14.13 30.74
C LEU A 461 7.10 13.24 31.91
N ARG A 462 6.15 12.56 32.57
CA ARG A 462 6.42 11.48 33.54
C ARG A 462 6.51 10.14 32.80
N TRP A 463 7.60 9.41 33.00
CA TRP A 463 7.85 8.10 32.43
C TRP A 463 7.34 7.00 33.35
N ARG A 464 6.98 5.84 32.78
CA ARG A 464 6.56 4.65 33.54
C ARG A 464 7.69 3.95 34.28
N LEU A 465 8.92 4.19 33.83
CA LEU A 465 10.13 3.54 34.33
C LEU A 465 11.11 4.61 34.83
N PRO A 466 12.01 4.27 35.75
CA PRO A 466 13.06 5.16 36.18
C PRO A 466 13.87 5.70 35.00
N VAL A 467 14.25 6.97 35.03
CA VAL A 467 14.97 7.65 33.92
C VAL A 467 16.30 6.98 33.59
N ILE A 468 16.94 6.34 34.57
CA ILE A 468 18.18 5.58 34.38
C ILE A 468 18.00 4.38 33.43
N ASP A 469 16.80 3.79 33.40
CA ASP A 469 16.48 2.62 32.58
C ASP A 469 16.05 3.00 31.16
N LEU A 470 15.72 4.27 30.90
CA LEU A 470 15.28 4.73 29.56
C LEU A 470 16.31 4.40 28.48
N THR A 471 17.60 4.52 28.79
CA THR A 471 18.68 4.19 27.83
C THR A 471 18.59 2.73 27.37
N VAL A 472 18.36 1.80 28.30
CA VAL A 472 18.22 0.37 28.00
C VAL A 472 16.93 0.08 27.24
N VAL A 473 15.85 0.77 27.58
CA VAL A 473 14.55 0.62 26.89
C VAL A 473 14.66 1.08 25.43
N PHE A 474 15.19 2.29 25.18
CA PHE A 474 15.40 2.78 23.81
C PHE A 474 16.41 1.91 23.04
N GLN A 475 17.44 1.39 23.70
CA GLN A 475 18.36 0.44 23.08
C GLN A 475 17.66 -0.82 22.56
N ARG A 476 16.64 -1.31 23.26
CA ARG A 476 15.89 -2.52 22.89
C ARG A 476 14.72 -2.29 21.93
N HIS A 477 14.12 -1.10 21.93
CA HIS A 477 12.85 -0.84 21.23
C HIS A 477 12.97 0.19 20.11
N TRP A 478 14.16 0.76 19.88
CA TRP A 478 14.44 1.65 18.77
C TRP A 478 15.38 0.98 17.74
N PRO A 479 15.03 0.92 16.44
CA PRO A 479 13.91 1.59 15.76
C PRO A 479 12.51 1.10 16.19
N PRO A 480 11.47 1.93 16.05
CA PRO A 480 10.10 1.53 16.39
C PRO A 480 9.60 0.32 15.60
N LEU A 481 8.56 -0.32 16.12
CA LEU A 481 7.90 -1.46 15.46
C LEU A 481 7.30 -1.05 14.11
N TYR A 482 7.29 -2.00 13.16
CA TYR A 482 6.69 -1.83 11.82
C TYR A 482 5.23 -1.32 11.83
N GLU A 483 4.48 -1.56 12.91
CA GLU A 483 3.11 -1.08 13.10
C GLU A 483 2.99 0.45 13.13
N THR A 484 4.07 1.15 13.48
CA THR A 484 4.11 2.62 13.49
C THR A 484 4.19 3.24 12.09
N SER A 485 4.48 2.43 11.07
CA SER A 485 4.56 2.91 9.68
C SER A 485 3.22 3.41 9.16
N VAL A 486 3.27 4.41 8.29
CA VAL A 486 2.08 5.02 7.69
C VAL A 486 1.29 4.00 6.88
N LEU A 487 1.99 3.10 6.16
CA LEU A 487 1.35 2.03 5.42
C LEU A 487 0.57 1.10 6.35
N MET A 488 1.19 0.59 7.41
CA MET A 488 0.54 -0.38 8.30
C MET A 488 -0.61 0.25 9.08
N GLN A 489 -0.49 1.51 9.51
CA GLN A 489 -1.60 2.25 10.12
C GLN A 489 -2.78 2.43 9.15
N ALA A 490 -2.50 2.75 7.88
CA ALA A 490 -3.53 2.85 6.86
C ALA A 490 -4.24 1.51 6.64
N LEU A 491 -3.50 0.39 6.62
CA LEU A 491 -4.07 -0.95 6.47
C LEU A 491 -4.88 -1.37 7.70
N GLN A 492 -4.41 -1.08 8.92
CA GLN A 492 -5.14 -1.34 10.17
C GLN A 492 -6.45 -0.54 10.26
N SER A 493 -6.49 0.66 9.67
CA SER A 493 -7.71 1.48 9.63
C SER A 493 -8.84 0.87 8.78
N PHE A 494 -8.52 -0.10 7.90
CA PHE A 494 -9.50 -0.74 7.03
C PHE A 494 -10.43 -1.67 7.83
N LYS A 495 -11.69 -1.24 7.98
CA LYS A 495 -12.73 -2.02 8.65
C LYS A 495 -13.31 -3.08 7.72
N LEU A 496 -12.76 -4.29 7.77
CA LEU A 496 -13.23 -5.43 6.98
C LEU A 496 -14.73 -5.71 7.15
N ASP A 497 -15.26 -5.49 8.35
CA ASP A 497 -16.69 -5.66 8.69
C ASP A 497 -17.63 -4.77 7.86
N THR A 498 -17.13 -3.69 7.29
CA THR A 498 -17.92 -2.78 6.44
C THR A 498 -17.83 -3.14 4.97
N ALA A 499 -16.96 -4.07 4.56
CA ALA A 499 -16.78 -4.44 3.16
C ALA A 499 -17.95 -5.32 2.68
N SER A 500 -18.58 -4.94 1.57
CA SER A 500 -19.69 -5.67 0.98
C SER A 500 -19.20 -6.64 -0.10
N ALA A 501 -19.40 -7.95 0.13
CA ALA A 501 -19.13 -8.98 -0.88
C ALA A 501 -19.91 -8.75 -2.19
N LEU A 502 -21.15 -8.22 -2.09
CA LEU A 502 -21.96 -7.88 -3.27
C LEU A 502 -21.31 -6.78 -4.11
N ARG A 503 -20.79 -5.73 -3.47
CA ARG A 503 -20.11 -4.64 -4.17
C ARG A 503 -18.81 -5.09 -4.82
N ILE A 504 -18.05 -5.98 -4.16
CA ILE A 504 -16.84 -6.56 -4.76
C ILE A 504 -17.22 -7.42 -5.98
N ALA A 505 -18.28 -8.23 -5.88
CA ALA A 505 -18.80 -9.00 -7.00
C ALA A 505 -19.22 -8.11 -8.18
N ASP A 506 -19.91 -6.99 -7.94
CA ASP A 506 -20.25 -6.03 -9.00
C ASP A 506 -19.01 -5.48 -9.72
N HIS A 507 -17.90 -5.25 -9.00
CA HIS A 507 -16.63 -4.85 -9.63
C HIS A 507 -16.00 -5.98 -10.44
N ILE A 508 -16.12 -7.25 -10.00
CA ILE A 508 -15.68 -8.41 -10.80
C ILE A 508 -16.48 -8.50 -12.11
N SER A 509 -17.80 -8.33 -12.06
CA SER A 509 -18.65 -8.32 -13.25
C SER A 509 -18.29 -7.15 -14.17
N LEU A 510 -17.99 -5.98 -13.62
CA LEU A 510 -17.52 -4.83 -14.38
C LEU A 510 -16.23 -5.13 -15.12
N ILE A 511 -15.20 -5.66 -14.44
CA ILE A 511 -13.93 -5.98 -15.08
C ILE A 511 -14.10 -7.05 -16.17
N THR A 512 -14.95 -8.06 -15.93
CA THR A 512 -15.26 -9.10 -16.91
C THR A 512 -15.99 -8.52 -18.14
N LEU A 513 -16.88 -7.54 -17.93
CA LEU A 513 -17.54 -6.81 -19.01
C LEU A 513 -16.54 -6.02 -19.85
N LEU A 514 -15.62 -5.29 -19.21
CA LEU A 514 -14.61 -4.50 -19.91
C LEU A 514 -13.63 -5.38 -20.70
N ASP A 515 -13.25 -6.55 -20.18
CA ASP A 515 -12.48 -7.55 -20.92
C ASP A 515 -13.24 -8.06 -22.15
N SER A 516 -14.55 -8.32 -22.02
CA SER A 516 -15.39 -8.75 -23.15
C SER A 516 -15.45 -7.72 -24.29
N PHE A 517 -15.51 -6.42 -23.96
CA PHE A 517 -15.47 -5.34 -24.95
C PHE A 517 -14.09 -5.20 -25.61
N ALA A 518 -13.01 -5.43 -24.85
CA ALA A 518 -11.66 -5.42 -25.42
C ALA A 518 -11.37 -6.65 -26.30
N ALA A 519 -11.99 -7.80 -26.01
CA ALA A 519 -11.75 -9.06 -26.70
C ALA A 519 -12.57 -9.25 -27.98
N THR A 520 -13.74 -8.61 -28.09
CA THR A 520 -14.72 -8.90 -29.15
C THR A 520 -15.10 -7.64 -29.93
N ALA A 521 -15.69 -7.84 -31.11
CA ALA A 521 -16.26 -6.77 -31.93
C ALA A 521 -17.73 -6.47 -31.56
N VAL A 522 -18.21 -6.97 -30.42
CA VAL A 522 -19.58 -6.72 -29.96
C VAL A 522 -19.79 -5.23 -29.72
N THR A 523 -20.92 -4.69 -30.18
CA THR A 523 -21.27 -3.30 -29.94
C THR A 523 -21.42 -3.05 -28.43
N PRO A 524 -20.64 -2.12 -27.85
CA PRO A 524 -20.69 -1.86 -26.41
C PRO A 524 -22.09 -1.41 -25.98
N ILE A 525 -22.57 -1.95 -24.87
CA ILE A 525 -23.81 -1.51 -24.21
C ILE A 525 -23.42 -0.62 -23.03
N SER A 526 -24.18 0.45 -22.81
CA SER A 526 -23.98 1.33 -21.64
C SER A 526 -24.04 0.53 -20.34
N ILE A 527 -23.01 0.69 -19.51
CA ILE A 527 -22.81 0.07 -18.20
C ILE A 527 -23.95 0.47 -17.26
N VAL A 528 -24.47 1.69 -17.39
CA VAL A 528 -25.65 2.17 -16.65
C VAL A 528 -26.89 1.27 -16.85
N LYS A 529 -27.01 0.58 -18.00
CA LYS A 529 -28.13 -0.33 -18.29
C LYS A 529 -27.91 -1.75 -17.79
N LEU A 530 -26.70 -2.07 -17.34
CA LEU A 530 -26.27 -3.41 -16.93
C LEU A 530 -26.08 -3.54 -15.42
N PHE A 531 -25.98 -2.43 -14.69
CA PHE A 531 -25.77 -2.41 -13.25
C PHE A 531 -26.88 -1.65 -12.52
N SER A 532 -27.27 -2.17 -11.35
CA SER A 532 -28.28 -1.56 -10.48
C SER A 532 -27.86 -0.16 -10.01
N ASN A 533 -28.83 0.69 -9.65
CA ASN A 533 -28.56 2.04 -9.16
C ASN A 533 -27.73 2.87 -10.16
N HIS A 534 -27.95 2.64 -11.46
CA HIS A 534 -27.24 3.29 -12.57
C HIS A 534 -25.71 3.17 -12.52
N GLY A 535 -25.17 2.15 -11.85
CA GLY A 535 -23.72 1.98 -11.69
C GLY A 535 -23.04 3.11 -10.89
N ARG A 536 -23.81 3.97 -10.19
CA ARG A 536 -23.28 5.13 -9.45
C ARG A 536 -22.23 4.78 -8.39
N ASN A 537 -22.23 3.54 -7.92
CA ASN A 537 -21.33 3.07 -6.88
C ASN A 537 -20.09 2.36 -7.45
N LEU A 538 -20.03 2.14 -8.76
CA LEU A 538 -18.87 1.53 -9.41
C LEU A 538 -17.71 2.54 -9.45
N CYS A 539 -16.52 2.11 -9.05
CA CYS A 539 -15.29 2.91 -9.09
C CYS A 539 -15.32 4.24 -8.30
N CYS A 540 -16.30 4.46 -7.42
CA CYS A 540 -16.30 5.57 -6.48
C CYS A 540 -15.30 5.34 -5.33
N PRO A 541 -14.76 6.40 -4.69
CA PRO A 541 -13.91 6.22 -3.52
C PRO A 541 -14.63 5.44 -2.41
N GLY A 542 -13.97 4.43 -1.84
CA GLY A 542 -14.57 3.55 -0.83
C GLY A 542 -15.65 2.65 -1.42
N SER A 543 -15.54 2.26 -2.70
CA SER A 543 -16.57 1.52 -3.43
C SER A 543 -16.95 0.19 -2.78
N PHE A 544 -16.06 -0.39 -1.96
CA PHE A 544 -16.33 -1.64 -1.24
C PHE A 544 -17.11 -1.47 0.06
N GLN A 545 -17.17 -0.27 0.66
CA GLN A 545 -17.74 -0.06 2.00
C GLN A 545 -19.27 0.11 2.00
N MET A 546 -19.95 -0.45 3.00
CA MET A 546 -21.38 -0.30 3.33
C MET A 546 -21.70 1.12 3.88
N GLY A 547 -21.39 2.18 3.14
CA GLY A 547 -21.56 3.57 3.63
C GLY A 547 -22.85 4.27 3.19
N GLN A 548 -23.38 3.91 2.01
CA GLN A 548 -24.57 4.57 1.46
C GLN A 548 -25.78 3.63 1.52
N PRO A 549 -26.94 4.09 2.04
CA PRO A 549 -28.16 3.32 1.99
C PRO A 549 -28.46 3.01 0.53
N LEU A 550 -28.45 1.72 0.19
CA LEU A 550 -28.84 1.24 -1.12
C LEU A 550 -30.32 1.60 -1.30
N VAL A 551 -30.61 2.52 -2.21
CA VAL A 551 -31.95 2.60 -2.78
C VAL A 551 -32.22 1.21 -3.36
N GLN A 552 -33.25 0.54 -2.87
CA GLN A 552 -33.63 -0.75 -3.43
C GLN A 552 -34.07 -0.50 -4.88
N PRO A 553 -33.46 -1.20 -5.86
CA PRO A 553 -33.85 -1.04 -7.23
C PRO A 553 -35.31 -1.49 -7.39
N SER A 554 -36.06 -0.76 -8.22
CA SER A 554 -37.45 -1.13 -8.50
C SER A 554 -37.52 -2.50 -9.18
N ALA A 555 -38.63 -3.24 -9.00
CA ALA A 555 -38.81 -4.55 -9.64
C ALA A 555 -38.73 -4.49 -11.18
N GLU A 556 -39.18 -3.37 -11.77
CA GLU A 556 -39.09 -3.07 -13.19
C GLU A 556 -37.63 -2.89 -13.65
N GLU A 557 -36.83 -2.15 -12.86
CA GLU A 557 -35.40 -1.94 -13.12
C GLU A 557 -34.62 -3.26 -13.08
N VAL A 558 -34.87 -4.11 -12.06
CA VAL A 558 -34.23 -5.43 -11.93
C VAL A 558 -34.55 -6.31 -13.15
N THR A 559 -35.80 -6.30 -13.60
CA THR A 559 -36.23 -7.08 -14.76
C THR A 559 -35.57 -6.57 -16.05
N SER A 560 -35.52 -5.25 -16.25
CA SER A 560 -34.87 -4.63 -17.40
C SER A 560 -33.37 -4.91 -17.45
N ILE A 561 -32.67 -4.78 -16.32
CA ILE A 561 -31.24 -5.08 -16.20
C ILE A 561 -30.96 -6.54 -16.53
N SER A 562 -31.75 -7.47 -15.95
CA SER A 562 -31.60 -8.91 -16.22
C SER A 562 -31.79 -9.23 -17.70
N GLN A 563 -32.80 -8.65 -18.35
CA GLN A 563 -33.02 -8.81 -19.79
C GLN A 563 -31.86 -8.28 -20.63
N ASN A 564 -31.29 -7.11 -20.27
CA ASN A 564 -30.13 -6.54 -20.97
C ASN A 564 -28.87 -7.41 -20.79
N ARG A 565 -28.63 -7.91 -19.57
CA ARG A 565 -27.52 -8.83 -19.27
C ARG A 565 -27.63 -10.12 -20.08
N VAL A 566 -28.80 -10.75 -20.11
CA VAL A 566 -29.07 -11.95 -20.93
C VAL A 566 -28.85 -11.67 -22.41
N ARG A 567 -29.37 -10.55 -22.94
CA ARG A 567 -29.19 -10.18 -24.35
C ARG A 567 -27.71 -10.03 -24.71
N LEU A 568 -26.94 -9.33 -23.88
CA LEU A 568 -25.50 -9.14 -24.09
C LEU A 568 -24.74 -10.46 -24.05
N SER A 569 -24.98 -11.30 -23.03
CA SER A 569 -24.33 -12.61 -22.92
C SER A 569 -24.62 -13.49 -24.13
N LYS A 570 -25.85 -13.46 -24.66
CA LYS A 570 -26.22 -14.18 -25.89
C LYS A 570 -25.43 -13.69 -27.11
N GLU A 571 -25.25 -12.38 -27.26
CA GLU A 571 -24.47 -11.84 -28.36
C GLU A 571 -22.99 -12.20 -28.23
N LEU A 572 -22.42 -12.14 -27.03
CA LEU A 572 -21.03 -12.51 -26.77
C LEU A 572 -20.75 -13.98 -27.06
N LEU A 573 -21.66 -14.90 -26.73
CA LEU A 573 -21.53 -16.33 -27.02
C LEU A 573 -21.37 -16.63 -28.52
N ARG A 574 -21.79 -15.71 -29.41
CA ARG A 574 -21.60 -15.84 -30.86
C ARG A 574 -20.15 -15.56 -31.29
N TYR A 575 -19.39 -14.84 -30.48
CA TYR A 575 -18.00 -14.45 -30.75
C TYR A 575 -17.01 -15.26 -29.91
N ASP A 576 -17.28 -15.42 -28.61
CA ASP A 576 -16.44 -16.16 -27.67
C ASP A 576 -17.30 -16.84 -26.59
N GLU A 577 -17.32 -18.18 -26.63
CA GLU A 577 -18.08 -18.99 -25.66
C GLU A 577 -17.57 -18.81 -24.23
N THR A 578 -16.25 -18.76 -24.05
CA THR A 578 -15.62 -18.73 -22.73
C THR A 578 -15.93 -17.42 -22.01
N LEU A 579 -15.80 -16.30 -22.72
CA LEU A 579 -16.15 -14.97 -22.20
C LEU A 579 -17.66 -14.81 -22.01
N GLY A 580 -18.47 -15.35 -22.92
CA GLY A 580 -19.93 -15.30 -22.80
C GLY A 580 -20.45 -15.99 -21.53
N PHE A 581 -19.92 -17.19 -21.21
CA PHE A 581 -20.27 -17.90 -19.98
C PHE A 581 -19.67 -17.23 -18.73
N ALA A 582 -18.41 -16.78 -18.77
CA ALA A 582 -17.78 -16.10 -17.65
C ALA A 582 -18.52 -14.79 -17.28
N LEU A 583 -18.95 -14.01 -18.27
CA LEU A 583 -19.74 -12.80 -18.03
C LEU A 583 -21.12 -13.16 -17.46
N ALA A 584 -21.80 -14.17 -18.00
CA ALA A 584 -23.09 -14.62 -17.49
C ALA A 584 -23.02 -15.07 -16.03
N GLU A 585 -21.97 -15.82 -15.67
CA GLU A 585 -21.67 -16.21 -14.28
C GLU A 585 -21.43 -14.99 -13.40
N SER A 586 -20.60 -14.04 -13.85
CA SER A 586 -20.31 -12.81 -13.10
C SER A 586 -21.55 -11.94 -12.87
N PHE A 587 -22.54 -11.98 -13.78
CA PHE A 587 -23.81 -11.29 -13.64
C PHE A 587 -24.83 -12.03 -12.77
N GLY A 588 -24.51 -13.24 -12.30
CA GLY A 588 -25.42 -14.10 -11.55
C GLY A 588 -26.57 -14.65 -12.38
N LEU A 589 -26.39 -14.79 -13.70
CA LEU A 589 -27.41 -15.36 -14.58
C LEU A 589 -27.46 -16.88 -14.45
N SER A 590 -28.64 -17.48 -14.70
CA SER A 590 -28.76 -18.93 -14.78
C SER A 590 -27.98 -19.46 -15.98
N LEU A 591 -26.86 -20.14 -15.71
CA LEU A 591 -26.03 -20.76 -16.75
C LEU A 591 -26.79 -21.81 -17.56
N GLU A 592 -27.83 -22.43 -16.98
CA GLU A 592 -28.69 -23.37 -17.69
C GLU A 592 -29.48 -22.66 -18.80
N VAL A 593 -30.10 -21.52 -18.49
CA VAL A 593 -30.84 -20.70 -19.48
C VAL A 593 -29.91 -20.15 -20.57
N ILE A 594 -28.72 -19.72 -20.19
CA ILE A 594 -27.72 -19.21 -21.15
C ILE A 594 -27.21 -20.33 -22.06
N ARG A 595 -27.01 -21.54 -21.53
CA ARG A 595 -26.59 -22.72 -22.30
C ARG A 595 -27.68 -23.22 -23.23
N GLU A 596 -28.94 -23.23 -22.80
CA GLU A 596 -30.10 -23.53 -23.64
C GLU A 596 -30.12 -22.63 -24.89
N GLU A 597 -29.91 -21.33 -24.70
CA GLU A 597 -29.91 -20.34 -25.77
C GLU A 597 -28.67 -20.45 -26.68
N HIS A 598 -27.52 -20.85 -26.12
CA HIS A 598 -26.32 -21.18 -26.91
C HIS A 598 -26.54 -22.39 -27.82
N VAL A 599 -27.13 -23.47 -27.28
CA VAL A 599 -27.46 -24.68 -28.03
C VAL A 599 -28.39 -24.36 -29.20
N ILE A 600 -29.44 -23.57 -28.94
CA ILE A 600 -30.38 -23.12 -29.98
C ILE A 600 -29.62 -22.39 -31.09
N PHE A 601 -28.74 -21.46 -30.74
CA PHE A 601 -27.93 -20.72 -31.72
C PHE A 601 -27.02 -21.62 -32.55
N LEU A 602 -26.36 -22.61 -31.94
CA LEU A 602 -25.48 -23.54 -32.64
C LEU A 602 -26.26 -24.37 -33.68
N TYR A 603 -27.43 -24.89 -33.31
CA TYR A 603 -28.32 -25.55 -34.28
C TYR A 603 -28.93 -24.56 -35.29
N GLN A 604 -29.22 -23.31 -34.95
CA GLN A 604 -29.65 -22.33 -35.96
C GLN A 604 -28.55 -22.04 -36.98
N SER A 605 -27.28 -22.24 -36.63
CA SER A 605 -26.10 -21.90 -37.43
C SER A 605 -25.45 -23.09 -38.16
N GLY A 606 -26.05 -24.28 -38.12
CA GLY A 606 -25.49 -25.46 -38.79
C GLY A 606 -24.39 -26.21 -38.00
N LEU A 607 -24.05 -25.78 -36.78
CA LEU A 607 -22.91 -26.28 -36.00
C LEU A 607 -23.30 -27.44 -35.06
N ASP A 608 -23.89 -28.49 -35.65
CA ASP A 608 -24.58 -29.56 -34.91
C ASP A 608 -23.65 -30.35 -33.97
N GLU A 609 -22.41 -30.64 -34.39
CA GLU A 609 -21.44 -31.36 -33.56
C GLU A 609 -21.09 -30.61 -32.27
N ARG A 610 -20.95 -29.28 -32.36
CA ARG A 610 -20.71 -28.41 -31.19
C ARG A 610 -21.95 -28.28 -30.33
N ALA A 611 -23.13 -28.20 -30.97
CA ALA A 611 -24.41 -28.15 -30.26
C ALA A 611 -24.62 -29.40 -29.42
N ASP A 612 -24.28 -30.58 -29.97
CA ASP A 612 -24.40 -31.87 -29.31
C ASP A 612 -23.56 -31.95 -28.03
N LEU A 613 -22.30 -31.52 -28.09
CA LEU A 613 -21.42 -31.42 -26.91
C LEU A 613 -21.98 -30.47 -25.83
N ALA A 614 -22.70 -29.43 -26.24
CA ALA A 614 -23.32 -28.48 -25.31
C ALA A 614 -24.63 -29.02 -24.72
N VAL A 615 -25.39 -29.82 -25.48
CA VAL A 615 -26.62 -30.50 -25.02
C VAL A 615 -26.32 -31.51 -23.92
N GLU A 616 -25.23 -32.26 -24.03
CA GLU A 616 -24.81 -33.23 -22.99
C GLU A 616 -24.58 -32.58 -21.62
N LYS A 617 -24.30 -31.27 -21.60
CA LYS A 617 -24.07 -30.49 -20.38
C LYS A 617 -25.37 -29.88 -19.79
N LEU A 618 -26.53 -30.12 -20.40
CA LEU A 618 -27.83 -29.63 -19.90
C LEU A 618 -28.46 -30.64 -18.94
N ARG A 619 -29.13 -30.13 -17.90
CA ARG A 619 -29.89 -30.99 -16.96
C ARG A 619 -31.24 -31.43 -17.52
N ARG A 620 -31.87 -30.60 -18.35
CA ARG A 620 -33.20 -30.82 -18.94
C ARG A 620 -33.23 -30.49 -20.44
N PRO A 621 -32.61 -31.32 -21.29
CA PRO A 621 -32.57 -31.11 -22.74
C PRO A 621 -33.96 -31.20 -23.41
N ASP A 622 -34.91 -31.89 -22.77
CA ASP A 622 -36.30 -32.05 -23.20
C ASP A 622 -37.02 -30.71 -23.43
N ARG A 623 -36.65 -29.66 -22.68
CA ARG A 623 -37.22 -28.31 -22.83
C ARG A 623 -36.95 -27.67 -24.18
N LEU A 624 -35.88 -28.09 -24.86
CA LEU A 624 -35.49 -27.53 -26.14
C LEU A 624 -36.21 -28.17 -27.32
N VAL A 625 -36.87 -29.32 -27.13
CA VAL A 625 -37.33 -30.19 -28.23
C VAL A 625 -38.21 -29.49 -29.26
N LEU A 626 -39.12 -28.63 -28.82
CA LEU A 626 -40.01 -27.90 -29.72
C LEU A 626 -39.26 -26.86 -30.56
N LYS A 627 -38.27 -26.18 -29.96
CA LYS A 627 -37.41 -25.22 -30.68
C LYS A 627 -36.49 -25.94 -31.67
N LEU A 628 -35.92 -27.08 -31.28
CA LEU A 628 -35.09 -27.90 -32.17
C LEU A 628 -35.88 -28.45 -33.35
N ALA A 629 -37.13 -28.87 -33.12
CA ALA A 629 -38.02 -29.33 -34.18
C ALA A 629 -38.42 -28.18 -35.14
N ALA A 630 -38.63 -26.96 -34.62
CA ALA A 630 -38.85 -25.76 -35.43
C ALA A 630 -37.64 -25.40 -36.30
N ILE A 631 -36.41 -25.54 -35.77
CA ILE A 631 -35.17 -25.38 -36.54
C ILE A 631 -35.06 -26.44 -37.63
N ALA A 632 -35.32 -27.71 -37.30
CA ALA A 632 -35.29 -28.81 -38.27
C ALA A 632 -36.30 -28.60 -39.41
N ARG A 633 -37.51 -28.10 -39.10
CA ARG A 633 -38.50 -27.71 -40.12
C ARG A 633 -37.98 -26.60 -41.02
N ALA A 634 -37.40 -25.55 -40.46
CA ALA A 634 -36.86 -24.42 -41.25
C ALA A 634 -35.73 -24.87 -42.18
N ARG A 635 -34.80 -25.71 -41.69
CA ARG A 635 -33.74 -26.32 -42.50
C ARG A 635 -34.33 -27.15 -43.64
N LEU A 636 -35.29 -28.02 -43.34
CA LEU A 636 -35.93 -28.85 -44.35
C LEU A 636 -36.68 -28.02 -45.41
N SER A 637 -37.36 -26.95 -44.99
CA SER A 637 -38.00 -25.99 -45.89
C SER A 637 -36.98 -25.37 -46.85
N LEU A 638 -35.82 -24.91 -46.36
CA LEU A 638 -34.74 -24.36 -47.18
C LEU A 638 -34.18 -25.39 -48.19
N ILE A 639 -33.95 -26.63 -47.76
CA ILE A 639 -33.47 -27.70 -48.64
C ILE A 639 -34.48 -27.98 -49.74
N LEU A 640 -35.75 -28.18 -49.38
CA LEU A 640 -36.81 -28.47 -50.34
C LEU A 640 -37.08 -27.31 -51.30
N ARG A 641 -36.99 -26.05 -50.85
CA ARG A 641 -37.08 -24.87 -51.72
C ARG A 641 -35.98 -24.88 -52.79
N ARG A 642 -34.75 -25.25 -52.44
CA ARG A 642 -33.63 -25.37 -53.39
C ARG A 642 -33.80 -26.52 -54.36
N MET A 643 -34.17 -27.69 -53.85
CA MET A 643 -34.46 -28.83 -54.70
C MET A 643 -35.58 -28.54 -55.69
N LYS A 644 -36.59 -27.74 -55.29
CA LYS A 644 -37.68 -27.30 -56.19
C LYS A 644 -37.19 -26.40 -57.34
N THR A 645 -36.15 -25.61 -57.13
CA THR A 645 -35.62 -24.70 -58.15
C THR A 645 -34.74 -25.40 -59.18
N GLU A 646 -34.23 -26.59 -58.87
CA GLU A 646 -33.33 -27.35 -59.73
C GLU A 646 -34.09 -28.43 -60.51
N ALA A 647 -33.94 -28.43 -61.84
CA ALA A 647 -34.68 -29.34 -62.73
C ALA A 647 -34.35 -30.83 -62.46
N GLU A 648 -33.14 -31.11 -61.96
CA GLU A 648 -32.65 -32.46 -61.67
C GLU A 648 -33.48 -33.18 -60.59
N TYR A 649 -34.12 -32.44 -59.69
CA TYR A 649 -34.94 -33.01 -58.62
C TYR A 649 -36.45 -33.01 -58.92
N ALA A 650 -36.89 -32.56 -60.10
CA ALA A 650 -38.32 -32.42 -60.41
C ALA A 650 -39.12 -33.73 -60.25
N VAL A 651 -38.54 -34.86 -60.68
CA VAL A 651 -39.14 -36.20 -60.53
C VAL A 651 -39.26 -36.58 -59.06
N LEU A 652 -38.19 -36.36 -58.27
CA LEU A 652 -38.17 -36.63 -56.84
C LEU A 652 -39.23 -35.80 -56.10
N MET A 653 -39.34 -34.52 -56.42
CA MET A 653 -40.30 -33.60 -55.81
C MET A 653 -41.76 -34.00 -56.09
N SER A 654 -42.03 -34.66 -57.23
CA SER A 654 -43.38 -35.15 -57.58
C SER A 654 -43.81 -36.40 -56.80
N MET A 655 -42.87 -37.10 -56.18
CA MET A 655 -43.11 -38.34 -55.43
C MET A 655 -43.25 -38.11 -53.92
N LEU A 656 -43.04 -36.87 -53.44
CA LEU A 656 -43.12 -36.53 -52.02
C LEU A 656 -44.59 -36.39 -51.56
N PRO A 657 -44.94 -36.77 -50.32
CA PRO A 657 -46.28 -36.57 -49.76
C PRO A 657 -46.70 -35.09 -49.76
N ALA A 658 -47.71 -34.75 -50.56
CA ALA A 658 -48.12 -33.36 -50.82
C ALA A 658 -48.49 -32.57 -49.54
N ASP A 659 -49.18 -33.22 -48.60
CA ASP A 659 -49.65 -32.56 -47.37
C ASP A 659 -48.50 -32.20 -46.42
N VAL A 660 -47.53 -33.10 -46.25
CA VAL A 660 -46.34 -32.87 -45.40
C VAL A 660 -45.43 -31.85 -46.07
N PHE A 661 -45.25 -31.96 -47.39
CA PHE A 661 -44.46 -31.03 -48.18
C PHE A 661 -45.02 -29.61 -48.12
N ALA A 662 -46.33 -29.43 -48.32
CA ALA A 662 -46.99 -28.13 -48.25
C ALA A 662 -46.89 -27.52 -46.84
N TRP A 663 -47.04 -28.34 -45.80
CA TRP A 663 -46.87 -27.89 -44.42
C TRP A 663 -45.44 -27.44 -44.13
N VAL A 664 -44.41 -28.25 -44.45
CA VAL A 664 -43.00 -27.89 -44.20
C VAL A 664 -42.64 -26.56 -44.87
N LEU A 665 -43.11 -26.33 -46.10
CA LEU A 665 -42.86 -25.10 -46.84
C LEU A 665 -43.60 -23.86 -46.31
N SER A 666 -44.68 -24.05 -45.55
CA SER A 666 -45.37 -22.97 -44.88
C SER A 666 -44.60 -22.57 -43.61
N ASP A 667 -44.31 -21.29 -43.44
CA ASP A 667 -43.48 -20.85 -42.32
C ASP A 667 -44.28 -20.65 -41.02
N THR A 668 -45.59 -20.44 -41.12
CA THR A 668 -46.44 -19.99 -40.01
C THR A 668 -47.42 -21.03 -39.47
N GLN A 669 -47.57 -22.20 -40.12
CA GLN A 669 -48.57 -23.19 -39.69
C GLN A 669 -48.16 -23.92 -38.39
N PRO A 670 -49.05 -24.06 -37.39
CA PRO A 670 -48.80 -24.87 -36.20
C PRO A 670 -48.67 -26.38 -36.53
N PRO A 671 -48.17 -27.23 -35.60
CA PRO A 671 -47.76 -26.92 -34.22
C PRO A 671 -46.30 -26.43 -34.07
N LEU A 672 -45.49 -26.45 -35.14
CA LEU A 672 -44.06 -26.10 -35.10
C LEU A 672 -43.70 -24.97 -36.05
N VAL A 673 -43.96 -23.72 -35.70
CA VAL A 673 -43.63 -22.55 -36.56
C VAL A 673 -42.15 -22.58 -36.95
N ALA A 674 -41.84 -22.43 -38.23
CA ALA A 674 -40.46 -22.50 -38.74
C ALA A 674 -39.61 -21.38 -38.13
N ASP A 675 -38.40 -21.71 -37.67
CA ASP A 675 -37.52 -20.72 -37.05
C ASP A 675 -36.94 -19.75 -38.11
N PRO A 676 -37.23 -18.43 -38.00
CA PRO A 676 -36.84 -17.45 -39.02
C PRO A 676 -35.34 -17.10 -39.01
N LEU A 677 -34.58 -17.49 -37.98
CA LEU A 677 -33.15 -17.21 -37.89
C LEU A 677 -32.33 -18.21 -38.70
N VAL A 678 -32.86 -19.42 -38.95
CA VAL A 678 -32.17 -20.46 -39.72
C VAL A 678 -31.86 -19.98 -41.14
N GLU A 679 -32.79 -19.31 -41.81
CA GLU A 679 -32.56 -18.77 -43.16
C GLU A 679 -31.42 -17.75 -43.23
N LYS A 680 -31.12 -17.08 -42.10
CA LYS A 680 -30.05 -16.08 -42.00
C LYS A 680 -28.70 -16.67 -41.59
N LEU A 681 -28.72 -17.73 -40.78
CA LEU A 681 -27.53 -18.26 -40.11
C LEU A 681 -27.01 -19.57 -40.73
N ASP A 682 -27.89 -20.42 -41.25
CA ASP A 682 -27.56 -21.68 -41.92
C ASP A 682 -27.92 -21.58 -43.40
N LEU A 683 -27.01 -20.97 -44.17
CA LEU A 683 -27.20 -20.76 -45.60
C LEU A 683 -27.07 -22.05 -46.42
N THR A 684 -26.64 -23.19 -45.88
CA THR A 684 -26.52 -24.45 -46.63
C THR A 684 -26.79 -25.64 -45.73
N PRO A 685 -28.05 -25.82 -45.29
CA PRO A 685 -28.39 -26.89 -44.36
C PRO A 685 -28.16 -28.26 -45.00
N SER A 686 -27.58 -29.18 -44.22
CA SER A 686 -27.35 -30.57 -44.65
C SER A 686 -28.59 -31.43 -44.40
N LEU A 687 -28.97 -32.22 -45.41
CA LEU A 687 -30.08 -33.17 -45.31
C LEU A 687 -29.80 -34.25 -44.26
N THR A 688 -28.55 -34.72 -44.17
CA THR A 688 -28.12 -35.73 -43.19
C THR A 688 -28.13 -35.20 -41.76
N SER A 689 -27.63 -33.98 -41.55
CA SER A 689 -27.61 -33.38 -40.21
C SER A 689 -29.03 -33.04 -39.74
N THR A 690 -29.88 -32.57 -40.65
CA THR A 690 -31.31 -32.34 -40.39
C THR A 690 -32.03 -33.65 -40.02
N HIS A 691 -31.72 -34.76 -40.69
CA HIS A 691 -32.26 -36.08 -40.31
C HIS A 691 -31.86 -36.47 -38.89
N TYR A 692 -30.59 -36.30 -38.54
CA TYR A 692 -30.07 -36.64 -37.21
C TYR A 692 -30.70 -35.77 -36.12
N LEU A 693 -30.89 -34.48 -36.37
CA LEU A 693 -31.61 -33.56 -35.47
C LEU A 693 -33.06 -34.00 -35.25
N LEU A 694 -33.76 -34.44 -36.31
CA LEU A 694 -35.13 -34.96 -36.21
C LEU A 694 -35.20 -36.25 -35.39
N LEU A 695 -34.25 -37.18 -35.58
CA LEU A 695 -34.15 -38.40 -34.76
C LEU A 695 -33.93 -38.06 -33.28
N LYS A 696 -33.10 -37.06 -32.98
CA LYS A 696 -32.91 -36.55 -31.62
C LYS A 696 -34.20 -35.96 -31.05
N CYS A 697 -34.93 -35.17 -31.84
CA CYS A 697 -36.21 -34.63 -31.41
C CYS A 697 -37.22 -35.74 -31.07
N LEU A 698 -37.28 -36.80 -31.89
CA LEU A 698 -38.15 -37.96 -31.63
C LEU A 698 -37.78 -38.73 -30.36
N ALA A 699 -36.50 -38.77 -30.00
CA ALA A 699 -36.05 -39.39 -28.76
C ALA A 699 -36.40 -38.56 -27.51
N MET A 700 -36.56 -37.25 -27.65
CA MET A 700 -36.83 -36.32 -26.54
C MET A 700 -38.31 -35.95 -26.38
N ILE A 701 -39.11 -36.00 -27.45
CA ILE A 701 -40.51 -35.61 -27.42
C ILE A 701 -41.39 -36.79 -26.95
N ALA A 702 -42.47 -36.50 -26.23
CA ALA A 702 -43.40 -37.55 -25.83
C ALA A 702 -44.05 -38.21 -27.07
N PRO A 703 -44.20 -39.55 -27.11
CA PRO A 703 -44.79 -40.28 -28.25
C PRO A 703 -46.32 -40.16 -28.31
N ARG A 704 -46.85 -38.98 -27.99
CA ARG A 704 -48.27 -38.61 -27.97
C ARG A 704 -48.36 -37.13 -28.30
N GLY A 705 -49.20 -36.75 -29.26
CA GLY A 705 -49.44 -35.36 -29.64
C GLY A 705 -49.16 -35.06 -31.12
N GLU A 706 -49.69 -33.93 -31.58
CA GLU A 706 -49.58 -33.48 -32.98
C GLU A 706 -48.12 -33.16 -33.35
N GLU A 707 -47.32 -32.69 -32.39
CA GLU A 707 -45.90 -32.39 -32.59
C GLU A 707 -45.10 -33.65 -32.93
N PHE A 708 -45.34 -34.77 -32.23
CA PHE A 708 -44.65 -36.04 -32.50
C PHE A 708 -44.99 -36.56 -33.90
N GLU A 709 -46.27 -36.51 -34.29
CA GLU A 709 -46.71 -36.94 -35.63
C GLU A 709 -46.04 -36.12 -36.73
N LYS A 710 -45.96 -34.79 -36.56
CA LYS A 710 -45.31 -33.90 -37.52
C LYS A 710 -43.80 -34.10 -37.59
N VAL A 711 -43.11 -34.26 -36.46
CA VAL A 711 -41.66 -34.56 -36.45
C VAL A 711 -41.37 -35.93 -37.08
N SER A 712 -42.22 -36.93 -36.81
CA SER A 712 -42.12 -38.26 -37.42
C SER A 712 -42.31 -38.21 -38.94
N ALA A 713 -43.32 -37.45 -39.40
CA ALA A 713 -43.57 -37.22 -40.83
C ALA A 713 -42.39 -36.49 -41.52
N MET A 714 -41.78 -35.49 -40.88
CA MET A 714 -40.57 -34.84 -41.38
C MET A 714 -39.39 -35.83 -41.46
N SER A 715 -39.21 -36.68 -40.44
CA SER A 715 -38.13 -37.67 -40.42
C SER A 715 -38.28 -38.70 -41.54
N ALA A 716 -39.51 -39.19 -41.78
CA ALA A 716 -39.82 -40.08 -42.91
C ALA A 716 -39.56 -39.39 -44.26
N LEU A 717 -40.04 -38.15 -44.42
CA LEU A 717 -39.82 -37.35 -45.63
C LEU A 717 -38.32 -37.19 -45.94
N VAL A 718 -37.51 -36.83 -44.94
CA VAL A 718 -36.05 -36.67 -45.10
C VAL A 718 -35.40 -38.00 -45.45
N LYS A 719 -35.81 -39.10 -44.82
CA LYS A 719 -35.28 -40.45 -45.11
C LYS A 719 -35.59 -40.86 -46.56
N ASP A 720 -36.79 -40.60 -47.03
CA ASP A 720 -37.20 -40.89 -48.42
C ASP A 720 -36.38 -40.04 -49.40
N VAL A 721 -36.20 -38.75 -49.13
CA VAL A 721 -35.35 -37.85 -49.94
C VAL A 721 -33.91 -38.35 -49.97
N ILE A 722 -33.31 -38.72 -48.83
CA ILE A 722 -31.95 -39.29 -48.76
C ILE A 722 -31.85 -40.56 -49.60
N SER A 723 -32.84 -41.46 -49.52
CA SER A 723 -32.83 -42.72 -50.25
C SER A 723 -32.88 -42.51 -51.78
N GLN A 724 -33.70 -41.55 -52.22
CA GLN A 724 -33.89 -41.24 -53.63
C GLN A 724 -32.69 -40.48 -54.20
N VAL A 725 -32.12 -39.52 -53.46
CA VAL A 725 -30.89 -38.83 -53.88
C VAL A 725 -29.73 -39.82 -54.03
N LYS A 726 -29.60 -40.81 -53.13
CA LYS A 726 -28.58 -41.88 -53.24
C LYS A 726 -28.79 -42.85 -54.41
N LEU A 727 -30.02 -43.00 -54.89
CA LEU A 727 -30.34 -43.84 -56.05
C LEU A 727 -30.08 -43.13 -57.39
N HIS A 728 -30.01 -41.79 -57.38
CA HIS A 728 -29.87 -40.95 -58.57
C HIS A 728 -28.51 -40.20 -58.65
N SER A 729 -27.66 -40.31 -57.62
CA SER A 729 -26.25 -39.92 -57.61
C SER A 729 -25.36 -41.07 -58.05
#